data_AF-A0A3M4AL21-F1
#
_entry.id   AF-A0A3M4AL21-F1
#
_cell.length_a   1.000
_cell.length_b   1.000
_cell.length_c   1.000
_cell.angle_alpha   90.00
_cell.angle_beta   90.00
_cell.angle_gamma   90.00
#
_symmetry.space_group_name_H-M   'P 1'
#
loop_
_entity.id
_entity.type
_entity.pdbx_description
1 polymer ?
#
loop_
_entity_poly.entity_id
_entity_poly.type
_entity_poly.pdbx_seq_one_letter_code
_entity_poly.pdbx_strand_id
1 'polypeptide(L)'
;MLRIDQLTRRLSYNLGGHLTQVEETGYGEKGERPQRSTYFERDSIGRLLARLNDDARQDFEYNDSDRLLSIQRKPTDSGRKLGVTAEKLEFAYDILGRLTKEASPQGALAYDYDTLGNLTTLTLPTGQHLNHLYYGSGHLHQLNLDGQLISDMERDDLHREIYRTQGKLTSCFGYDAVGRKAWQYATTLPAEKLSQIQNPLIKPERYVEHAYNSIHRRYEYDLAGELSRTLDKLRGEVSYEYEANGRLLEQNPKKRFEGEAFRYDAPGNRLNFNTSRFDHVKDNRLREWRNHEYKYDAWGNLIEKIVGIVRWQTFTYDSENRLVKTETMANSQVETTSSYQYDSLGRRVGKQSNIKGQTDQKHFLWQGLRMLREESPEQSSLYLYEPGSYAPLARVDQREGEDKNKVYYYHTDQIGTPLEMTDAEGQIVWQAKYAPWGLIKQLVVNEVEQNLRFQGQYFDVETGLHYNTFRYYDPEIGRFITQDPIRLSGGDNLYLYAPNPYGWVDPLGWMPWGWNPDGMGHHMVPLKKANSVGLNELGTKLKTPTFFPIPYEKGLHEELHRAIRPDIGSLKGEWTKSADELLEAAGRNLDSVAHIRGDLRIPATGEVIAKNVTPKDAYSALMGWYKKKTGNTNGGCK
;
A
#
# COMPACT_ATOMS: atom_id res chain seq x y z
N MET A 1 6.54 13.51 27.01
CA MET A 1 5.97 14.34 25.92
C MET A 1 4.46 14.25 26.00
N LEU A 2 3.76 15.37 26.04
CA LEU A 2 2.28 15.40 26.00
C LEU A 2 1.85 15.34 24.54
N ARG A 3 1.03 14.35 24.18
CA ARG A 3 0.46 14.24 22.83
C ARG A 3 -0.80 15.10 22.70
N ILE A 4 -1.22 15.38 21.46
CA ILE A 4 -2.47 16.11 21.18
C ILE A 4 -3.68 15.42 21.82
N ASP A 5 -3.63 14.09 21.98
CA ASP A 5 -4.67 13.27 22.58
C ASP A 5 -4.47 13.03 24.08
N GLN A 6 -3.66 13.87 24.72
CA GLN A 6 -3.31 13.85 26.15
C GLN A 6 -2.54 12.61 26.64
N LEU A 7 -2.35 11.58 25.81
CA LEU A 7 -1.53 10.41 26.17
C LEU A 7 -0.10 10.86 26.49
N THR A 8 0.38 10.48 27.68
CA THR A 8 1.73 10.78 28.14
C THR A 8 2.60 9.54 28.07
N ARG A 9 3.85 9.73 27.63
CA ARG A 9 4.87 8.68 27.58
C ARG A 9 6.10 9.05 28.40
N ARG A 10 6.58 8.10 29.19
CA ARG A 10 7.90 8.09 29.82
C ARG A 10 8.73 6.98 29.17
N LEU A 11 9.95 7.34 28.77
CA LEU A 11 10.90 6.45 28.11
C LEU A 11 12.12 6.28 29.02
N SER A 12 12.50 5.04 29.29
CA SER A 12 13.70 4.70 30.08
C SER A 12 14.75 4.06 29.19
N TYR A 13 16.02 4.39 29.42
CA TYR A 13 17.15 3.92 28.63
C TYR A 13 18.24 3.33 29.54
N ASN A 14 19.00 2.36 29.03
CA ASN A 14 20.21 1.87 29.70
C ASN A 14 21.41 2.82 29.46
N LEU A 15 22.55 2.51 30.08
CA LEU A 15 23.79 3.29 29.93
C LEU A 15 24.32 3.32 28.49
N GLY A 16 23.98 2.32 27.66
CA GLY A 16 24.31 2.27 26.23
C GLY A 16 23.39 3.14 25.35
N GLY A 17 22.42 3.85 25.95
CA GLY A 17 21.45 4.67 25.22
C GLY A 17 20.33 3.88 24.54
N HIS A 18 20.18 2.59 24.86
CA HIS A 18 19.12 1.76 24.29
C HIS A 18 17.86 1.80 25.16
N LEU A 19 16.70 1.89 24.50
CA LEU A 19 15.38 1.91 25.16
C LEU A 19 15.11 0.59 25.90
N THR A 20 14.80 0.68 27.19
CA THR A 20 14.50 -0.45 28.09
C THR A 20 13.06 -0.47 28.59
N GLN A 21 12.37 0.67 28.60
CA GLN A 21 10.98 0.75 29.03
C GLN A 21 10.21 1.87 28.33
N VAL A 22 8.97 1.60 27.98
CA VAL A 22 7.96 2.60 27.61
C VAL A 22 6.81 2.48 28.60
N GLU A 23 6.57 3.53 29.37
CA GLU A 23 5.40 3.68 30.24
C GLU A 23 4.43 4.65 29.57
N GLU A 24 3.19 4.23 29.36
CA GLU A 24 2.13 5.03 28.77
C GLU A 24 1.03 5.30 29.80
N THR A 25 0.62 6.56 29.95
CA THR A 25 -0.52 6.97 30.78
C THR A 25 -1.57 7.62 29.86
N GLY A 26 -2.71 6.96 29.74
CA GLY A 26 -3.88 7.44 29.01
C GLY A 26 -4.78 8.31 29.86
N TYR A 27 -5.71 9.01 29.21
CA TYR A 27 -6.71 9.86 29.87
C TYR A 27 -8.10 9.49 29.33
N GLY A 28 -8.93 8.92 30.18
CA GLY A 28 -10.32 8.59 29.88
C GLY A 28 -11.24 9.80 30.07
N GLU A 29 -12.41 9.75 29.42
CA GLU A 29 -13.39 10.85 29.47
C GLU A 29 -13.98 11.10 30.85
N LYS A 30 -13.99 10.07 31.70
CA LYS A 30 -14.45 10.12 33.09
C LYS A 30 -13.35 10.51 34.09
N GLY A 31 -12.19 10.96 33.61
CA GLY A 31 -11.03 11.31 34.44
C GLY A 31 -10.14 10.13 34.85
N GLU A 32 -10.42 8.93 34.34
CA GLU A 32 -9.59 7.73 34.52
C GLU A 32 -8.19 7.93 33.92
N ARG A 33 -7.17 7.35 34.55
CA ARG A 33 -5.77 7.42 34.11
C ARG A 33 -5.16 6.02 33.97
N PRO A 34 -5.63 5.21 33.00
CA PRO A 34 -5.08 3.87 32.79
C PRO A 34 -3.60 3.96 32.39
N GLN A 35 -2.81 3.03 32.90
CA GLN A 35 -1.38 2.93 32.62
C GLN A 35 -1.07 1.56 32.04
N ARG A 36 -0.10 1.52 31.11
CA ARG A 36 0.49 0.27 30.63
C ARG A 36 1.99 0.45 30.41
N SER A 37 2.74 -0.63 30.52
CA SER A 37 4.19 -0.64 30.33
C SER A 37 4.61 -1.68 29.30
N THR A 38 5.68 -1.37 28.56
CA THR A 38 6.40 -2.35 27.75
C THR A 38 7.88 -2.29 28.11
N TYR A 39 8.46 -3.45 28.40
CA TYR A 39 9.86 -3.61 28.76
C TYR A 39 10.64 -4.25 27.61
N PHE A 40 11.91 -3.87 27.48
CA PHE A 40 12.80 -4.34 26.43
C PHE A 40 14.13 -4.80 27.04
N GLU A 41 14.48 -6.07 26.82
CA GLU A 41 15.81 -6.62 27.11
C GLU A 41 16.64 -6.50 25.83
N ARG A 42 17.91 -6.07 25.94
CA ARG A 42 18.79 -5.86 24.78
C ARG A 42 20.21 -6.33 25.07
N ASP A 43 20.92 -6.74 24.02
CA ASP A 43 22.34 -7.08 24.13
C ASP A 43 23.25 -5.83 24.13
N SER A 44 24.56 -6.04 24.19
CA SER A 44 25.57 -4.97 24.26
C SER A 44 25.65 -4.10 23.02
N ILE A 45 25.15 -4.56 21.88
CA ILE A 45 25.12 -3.79 20.62
C ILE A 45 23.71 -3.23 20.32
N GLY A 46 22.75 -3.44 21.22
CA GLY A 46 21.41 -2.88 21.16
C GLY A 46 20.36 -3.73 20.47
N ARG A 47 20.67 -4.96 20.04
CA ARG A 47 19.67 -5.88 19.46
C ARG A 47 18.64 -6.25 20.53
N LEU A 48 17.38 -6.41 20.13
CA LEU A 48 16.28 -6.72 21.03
C LEU A 48 16.33 -8.20 21.40
N LEU A 49 16.56 -8.56 22.66
CA LEU A 49 16.55 -9.95 23.14
C LEU A 49 15.18 -10.38 23.64
N ALA A 50 14.45 -9.47 24.29
CA ALA A 50 13.07 -9.74 24.70
C ALA A 50 12.20 -8.48 24.73
N ARG A 51 10.91 -8.64 24.45
CA ARG A 51 9.87 -7.62 24.64
C ARG A 51 8.80 -8.18 25.57
N LEU A 52 8.41 -7.43 26.59
CA LEU A 52 7.43 -7.85 27.58
C LEU A 52 6.37 -6.77 27.77
N ASN A 53 5.10 -7.16 27.77
CA ASN A 53 3.96 -6.33 28.15
C ASN A 53 2.97 -7.16 28.99
N ASP A 54 1.79 -6.60 29.27
CA ASP A 54 0.78 -7.26 30.10
C ASP A 54 0.23 -8.55 29.49
N ASP A 55 0.37 -8.74 28.16
CA ASP A 55 -0.20 -9.88 27.45
C ASP A 55 0.81 -10.99 27.15
N ALA A 56 2.09 -10.66 26.92
CA ALA A 56 3.09 -11.66 26.57
C ALA A 56 4.54 -11.21 26.79
N ARG A 57 5.44 -12.20 26.89
CA ARG A 57 6.88 -12.09 26.64
C ARG A 57 7.20 -12.65 25.25
N GLN A 58 8.00 -11.93 24.47
CA GLN A 58 8.57 -12.40 23.21
C GLN A 58 10.08 -12.41 23.32
N ASP A 59 10.70 -13.56 23.09
CA ASP A 59 12.14 -13.76 23.06
C ASP A 59 12.61 -13.78 21.58
N PHE A 60 13.72 -13.12 21.29
CA PHE A 60 14.28 -12.97 19.94
C PHE A 60 15.69 -13.56 19.87
N GLU A 61 15.97 -14.35 18.84
CA GLU A 61 17.27 -14.97 18.61
C GLU A 61 17.88 -14.47 17.30
N TYR A 62 19.20 -14.28 17.26
CA TYR A 62 19.92 -13.79 16.09
C TYR A 62 21.13 -14.67 15.79
N ASN A 63 21.58 -14.67 14.54
CA ASN A 63 22.87 -15.22 14.18
C ASN A 63 24.00 -14.18 14.37
N ASP A 64 25.23 -14.60 14.07
CA ASP A 64 26.44 -13.76 14.19
C ASP A 64 26.48 -12.61 13.17
N SER A 65 25.58 -12.59 12.19
CA SER A 65 25.42 -11.51 11.19
C SER A 65 24.21 -10.62 11.46
N ASP A 66 23.72 -10.59 12.70
CA ASP A 66 22.58 -9.79 13.18
C ASP A 66 21.24 -10.08 12.50
N ARG A 67 21.09 -11.27 11.90
CA ARG A 67 19.84 -11.70 11.25
C ARG A 67 18.98 -12.46 12.24
N LEU A 68 17.69 -12.12 12.29
CA LEU A 68 16.71 -12.71 13.18
C LEU A 68 16.48 -14.20 12.83
N LEU A 69 16.78 -15.11 13.74
CA LEU A 69 16.57 -16.55 13.58
C LEU A 69 15.22 -17.01 14.09
N SER A 70 14.76 -16.46 15.22
CA SER A 70 13.47 -16.86 15.78
C SER A 70 12.82 -15.76 16.62
N ILE A 71 11.49 -15.84 16.72
CA ILE A 71 10.71 -15.13 17.74
C ILE A 71 9.86 -16.17 18.47
N GLN A 72 9.98 -16.25 19.79
CA GLN A 72 9.15 -17.12 20.62
C GLN A 72 8.29 -16.29 21.57
N ARG A 73 6.97 -16.44 21.51
CA ARG A 73 6.06 -15.76 22.43
C ARG A 73 5.51 -16.71 23.49
N LYS A 74 5.47 -16.21 24.72
CA LYS A 74 4.89 -16.85 25.89
C LYS A 74 3.80 -15.92 26.45
N PRO A 75 2.52 -16.28 26.35
CA PRO A 75 1.44 -15.43 26.84
C PRO A 75 1.40 -15.43 28.37
N THR A 76 1.04 -14.28 28.95
CA THR A 76 0.69 -14.15 30.37
C THR A 76 -0.72 -14.69 30.62
N ASP A 77 -1.17 -14.73 31.88
CA ASP A 77 -2.57 -15.05 32.21
C ASP A 77 -3.56 -14.03 31.63
N SER A 78 -3.20 -12.75 31.63
CA SER A 78 -4.00 -11.68 31.03
C SER A 78 -4.09 -11.85 29.51
N GLY A 79 -2.96 -12.11 28.84
CA GLY A 79 -2.93 -12.38 27.40
C GLY A 79 -3.75 -13.60 27.01
N ARG A 80 -3.67 -14.70 27.78
CA ARG A 80 -4.50 -15.89 27.55
C ARG A 80 -6.00 -15.59 27.61
N LYS A 81 -6.44 -14.72 28.53
CA LYS A 81 -7.85 -14.28 28.62
C LYS A 81 -8.31 -13.46 27.40
N LEU A 82 -7.37 -12.78 26.73
CA LEU A 82 -7.60 -12.05 25.48
C LEU A 82 -7.46 -12.93 24.22
N GLY A 83 -7.14 -14.22 24.37
CA GLY A 83 -6.94 -15.14 23.24
C GLY A 83 -5.52 -15.13 22.67
N VAL A 84 -4.55 -14.49 23.33
CA VAL A 84 -3.13 -14.55 22.93
C VAL A 84 -2.58 -15.95 23.22
N THR A 85 -2.03 -16.58 22.19
CA THR A 85 -1.47 -17.94 22.25
C THR A 85 0.05 -17.92 22.21
N ALA A 86 0.67 -19.02 22.63
CA ALA A 86 2.10 -19.24 22.44
C ALA A 86 2.38 -19.64 20.98
N GLU A 87 3.52 -19.23 20.46
CA GLU A 87 4.00 -19.53 19.11
C GLU A 87 5.51 -19.39 19.03
N LYS A 88 6.05 -19.98 17.96
CA LYS A 88 7.42 -19.75 17.52
C LYS A 88 7.40 -19.44 16.02
N LEU A 89 8.08 -18.37 15.64
CA LEU A 89 8.43 -18.06 14.26
C LEU A 89 9.91 -18.39 14.07
N GLU A 90 10.27 -18.99 12.93
CA GLU A 90 11.66 -19.34 12.63
C GLU A 90 12.03 -18.92 11.21
N PHE A 91 13.25 -18.42 11.05
CA PHE A 91 13.79 -17.92 9.78
C PHE A 91 15.12 -18.60 9.48
N ALA A 92 15.33 -18.97 8.22
CA ALA A 92 16.63 -19.44 7.74
C ALA A 92 17.14 -18.56 6.61
N TYR A 93 18.45 -18.45 6.48
CA TYR A 93 19.10 -17.63 5.48
C TYR A 93 20.20 -18.41 4.75
N ASP A 94 20.46 -18.04 3.51
CA ASP A 94 21.65 -18.50 2.80
C ASP A 94 22.90 -17.69 3.19
N ILE A 95 24.03 -18.05 2.58
CA ILE A 95 25.33 -17.39 2.78
C ILE A 95 25.33 -15.92 2.36
N LEU A 96 24.47 -15.52 1.42
CA LEU A 96 24.30 -14.14 0.96
C LEU A 96 23.34 -13.34 1.86
N GLY A 97 22.69 -14.00 2.82
CA GLY A 97 21.72 -13.38 3.73
C GLY A 97 20.32 -13.25 3.18
N ARG A 98 20.00 -13.95 2.09
CA ARG A 98 18.64 -14.03 1.57
C ARG A 98 17.84 -15.05 2.38
N LEU A 99 16.57 -14.75 2.65
CA LEU A 99 15.68 -15.61 3.44
C LEU A 99 15.35 -16.88 2.65
N THR A 100 15.74 -18.06 3.13
CA THR A 100 15.46 -19.35 2.46
C THR A 100 14.31 -20.11 3.09
N LYS A 101 13.91 -19.77 4.32
CA LYS A 101 12.77 -20.39 5.00
C LYS A 101 12.11 -19.41 5.96
N GLU A 102 10.78 -19.45 6.00
CA GLU A 102 9.95 -18.81 7.04
C GLU A 102 8.99 -19.87 7.59
N ALA A 103 9.06 -20.18 8.87
CA ALA A 103 8.18 -21.16 9.52
C ALA A 103 7.34 -20.53 10.63
N SER A 104 6.06 -20.86 10.64
CA SER A 104 5.09 -20.51 11.68
C SER A 104 4.24 -21.73 12.07
N PRO A 105 3.38 -21.63 13.10
CA PRO A 105 2.43 -22.70 13.41
C PRO A 105 1.44 -23.02 12.26
N GLN A 106 1.26 -22.10 11.30
CA GLN A 106 0.40 -22.31 10.12
C GLN A 106 1.12 -23.08 9.00
N GLY A 107 2.44 -23.25 9.09
CA GLY A 107 3.24 -23.96 8.10
C GLY A 107 4.57 -23.28 7.80
N ALA A 108 5.37 -23.92 6.95
CA ALA A 108 6.66 -23.39 6.51
C ALA A 108 6.64 -23.04 5.02
N LEU A 109 7.17 -21.86 4.69
CA LEU A 109 7.52 -21.44 3.35
C LEU A 109 9.00 -21.65 3.12
N ALA A 110 9.38 -22.08 1.92
CA ALA A 110 10.76 -22.12 1.46
C ALA A 110 10.94 -21.30 0.18
N TYR A 111 12.11 -20.67 0.05
CA TYR A 111 12.42 -19.72 -1.02
C TYR A 111 13.69 -20.13 -1.73
N ASP A 112 13.59 -20.29 -3.05
CA ASP A 112 14.72 -20.52 -3.94
C ASP A 112 14.97 -19.29 -4.81
N TYR A 113 16.24 -18.97 -5.03
CA TYR A 113 16.65 -17.79 -5.77
C TYR A 113 17.60 -18.14 -6.90
N ASP A 114 17.54 -17.36 -7.99
CA ASP A 114 18.56 -17.40 -9.02
C ASP A 114 19.87 -16.71 -8.56
N THR A 115 20.84 -16.67 -9.48
CA THR A 115 22.14 -16.03 -9.26
C THR A 115 22.09 -14.50 -9.18
N LEU A 116 21.01 -13.88 -9.68
CA LEU A 116 20.76 -12.44 -9.60
C LEU A 116 19.98 -12.04 -8.35
N GLY A 117 19.50 -13.02 -7.57
CA GLY A 117 18.70 -12.80 -6.36
C GLY A 117 17.20 -12.69 -6.59
N ASN A 118 16.71 -13.02 -7.78
CA ASN A 118 15.27 -13.11 -8.03
C ASN A 118 14.70 -14.40 -7.41
N LEU A 119 13.52 -14.31 -6.80
CA LEU A 119 12.81 -15.46 -6.22
C LEU A 119 12.29 -16.35 -7.35
N THR A 120 12.88 -17.52 -7.59
CA THR A 120 12.45 -18.43 -8.65
C THR A 120 11.34 -19.38 -8.20
N THR A 121 11.36 -19.83 -6.95
CA THR A 121 10.35 -20.77 -6.43
C THR A 121 10.00 -20.42 -4.99
N LEU A 122 8.69 -20.35 -4.73
CA LEU A 122 8.11 -20.35 -3.39
C LEU A 122 7.44 -21.70 -3.15
N THR A 123 7.94 -22.46 -2.20
CA THR A 123 7.33 -23.74 -1.79
C THR A 123 6.37 -23.50 -0.64
N LEU A 124 5.10 -23.88 -0.83
CA LEU A 124 4.02 -23.76 0.15
C LEU A 124 4.08 -24.89 1.20
N PRO A 125 3.41 -24.75 2.36
CA PRO A 125 3.37 -25.81 3.38
C PRO A 125 2.75 -27.12 2.88
N THR A 126 1.92 -27.04 1.83
CA THR A 126 1.32 -28.20 1.15
C THR A 126 2.29 -28.94 0.24
N GLY A 127 3.50 -28.41 0.01
CA GLY A 127 4.49 -28.94 -0.93
C GLY A 127 4.33 -28.42 -2.36
N GLN A 128 3.30 -27.61 -2.64
CA GLN A 128 3.11 -26.99 -3.96
C GLN A 128 4.17 -25.91 -4.22
N HIS A 129 4.57 -25.77 -5.48
CA HIS A 129 5.60 -24.84 -5.93
C HIS A 129 5.00 -23.73 -6.78
N LEU A 130 5.03 -22.50 -6.26
CA LEU A 130 4.75 -21.30 -7.03
C LEU A 130 6.05 -20.82 -7.70
N ASN A 131 6.15 -21.04 -9.00
CA ASN A 131 7.33 -20.73 -9.79
C ASN A 131 7.20 -19.39 -10.50
N HIS A 132 8.31 -18.66 -10.50
CA HIS A 132 8.48 -17.37 -11.15
C HIS A 132 9.59 -17.53 -12.20
N LEU A 133 9.23 -17.32 -13.47
CA LEU A 133 10.21 -17.31 -14.55
C LEU A 133 10.50 -15.86 -14.94
N TYR A 134 11.78 -15.54 -15.04
CA TYR A 134 12.25 -14.21 -15.41
C TYR A 134 12.95 -14.27 -16.77
N TYR A 135 12.90 -13.18 -17.53
CA TYR A 135 13.82 -12.97 -18.65
C TYR A 135 14.75 -11.78 -18.38
N GLY A 136 15.91 -11.80 -19.05
CA GLY A 136 16.87 -10.70 -19.03
C GLY A 136 17.32 -10.31 -17.63
N SER A 137 17.19 -9.03 -17.29
CA SER A 137 17.64 -8.40 -16.04
C SER A 137 16.70 -8.60 -14.84
N GLY A 138 15.85 -9.63 -14.82
CA GLY A 138 14.98 -9.93 -13.67
C GLY A 138 13.52 -9.46 -13.83
N HIS A 139 13.02 -9.32 -15.06
CA HIS A 139 11.61 -9.01 -15.29
C HIS A 139 10.76 -10.29 -15.27
N LEU A 140 9.73 -10.33 -14.42
CA LEU A 140 8.82 -11.48 -14.35
C LEU A 140 8.14 -11.66 -15.72
N HIS A 141 8.32 -12.85 -16.26
CA HIS A 141 7.75 -13.31 -17.53
C HIS A 141 6.57 -14.23 -17.32
N GLN A 142 6.67 -15.15 -16.35
CA GLN A 142 5.64 -16.15 -16.12
C GLN A 142 5.49 -16.46 -14.64
N LEU A 143 4.25 -16.69 -14.24
CA LEU A 143 3.87 -17.28 -12.96
C LEU A 143 3.13 -18.60 -13.20
N ASN A 144 3.58 -19.68 -12.56
CA ASN A 144 2.88 -20.98 -12.61
C ASN A 144 2.86 -21.66 -11.23
N LEU A 145 1.84 -22.47 -10.99
CA LEU A 145 1.69 -23.29 -9.77
C LEU A 145 1.79 -24.76 -10.16
N ASP A 146 2.85 -25.45 -9.73
CA ASP A 146 3.14 -26.84 -10.11
C ASP A 146 3.08 -27.10 -11.64
N GLY A 147 3.54 -26.12 -12.43
CA GLY A 147 3.50 -26.17 -13.88
C GLY A 147 2.16 -25.76 -14.52
N GLN A 148 1.09 -25.56 -13.74
CA GLN A 148 -0.12 -24.93 -14.23
C GLN A 148 0.15 -23.43 -14.46
N LEU A 149 0.14 -23.01 -15.73
CA LEU A 149 0.26 -21.59 -16.09
C LEU A 149 -0.84 -20.77 -15.40
N ILE A 150 -0.42 -19.74 -14.66
CA ILE A 150 -1.32 -18.74 -14.09
C ILE A 150 -1.33 -17.51 -14.98
N SER A 151 -0.17 -16.95 -15.29
CA SER A 151 -0.08 -15.73 -16.10
C SER A 151 1.28 -15.61 -16.75
N ASP A 152 1.28 -15.31 -18.05
CA ASP A 152 2.43 -14.82 -18.81
C ASP A 152 2.31 -13.30 -18.94
N MET A 153 3.44 -12.60 -18.93
CA MET A 153 3.54 -11.15 -18.96
C MET A 153 4.53 -10.73 -20.05
N GLU A 154 4.07 -9.79 -20.88
CA GLU A 154 4.86 -9.14 -21.92
C GLU A 154 5.05 -7.67 -21.59
N ARG A 155 6.20 -7.11 -21.99
CA ARG A 155 6.60 -5.75 -21.63
C ARG A 155 7.07 -4.97 -22.84
N ASP A 156 6.96 -3.65 -22.77
CA ASP A 156 7.56 -2.74 -23.74
C ASP A 156 9.06 -2.51 -23.50
N ASP A 157 9.70 -1.71 -24.35
CA ASP A 157 11.12 -1.34 -24.25
C ASP A 157 11.46 -0.55 -22.97
N LEU A 158 10.46 -0.05 -22.24
CA LEU A 158 10.62 0.59 -20.94
C LEU A 158 10.34 -0.38 -19.78
N HIS A 159 10.22 -1.68 -20.08
CA HIS A 159 9.90 -2.75 -19.15
C HIS A 159 8.56 -2.59 -18.43
N ARG A 160 7.64 -1.80 -19.00
CA ARG A 160 6.27 -1.67 -18.51
C ARG A 160 5.43 -2.78 -19.09
N GLU A 161 4.53 -3.31 -18.29
CA GLU A 161 3.70 -4.44 -18.70
C GLU A 161 2.65 -4.01 -19.72
N ILE A 162 2.65 -4.60 -20.91
CA ILE A 162 1.70 -4.25 -21.96
C ILE A 162 0.67 -5.36 -22.19
N TYR A 163 1.01 -6.61 -21.89
CA TYR A 163 0.07 -7.74 -21.93
C TYR A 163 0.25 -8.65 -20.72
N ARG A 164 -0.86 -9.25 -20.28
CA ARG A 164 -0.83 -10.47 -19.46
C ARG A 164 -1.91 -11.47 -19.86
N THR A 165 -1.63 -12.76 -19.71
CA THR A 165 -2.64 -13.80 -19.84
C THR A 165 -3.39 -14.02 -18.52
N GLN A 166 -4.70 -14.22 -18.61
CA GLN A 166 -5.62 -14.41 -17.49
C GLN A 166 -6.73 -15.39 -17.91
N GLY A 167 -6.40 -16.68 -17.94
CA GLY A 167 -7.25 -17.72 -18.51
C GLY A 167 -7.38 -17.54 -20.03
N LYS A 168 -8.60 -17.56 -20.56
CA LYS A 168 -8.87 -17.27 -21.99
C LYS A 168 -8.74 -15.78 -22.36
N LEU A 169 -8.60 -14.89 -21.39
CA LEU A 169 -8.43 -13.46 -21.64
C LEU A 169 -6.95 -13.09 -21.69
N THR A 170 -6.65 -12.12 -22.55
CA THR A 170 -5.41 -11.34 -22.51
C THR A 170 -5.77 -9.92 -22.11
N SER A 171 -5.24 -9.47 -20.98
CA SER A 171 -5.36 -8.09 -20.52
C SER A 171 -4.27 -7.25 -21.16
N CYS A 172 -4.65 -6.10 -21.69
CA CYS A 172 -3.80 -5.17 -22.41
C CYS A 172 -3.75 -3.84 -21.65
N PHE A 173 -2.57 -3.24 -21.55
CA PHE A 173 -2.35 -1.97 -20.86
C PHE A 173 -1.65 -0.97 -21.76
N GLY A 174 -1.97 0.31 -21.56
CA GLY A 174 -1.19 1.39 -22.13
C GLY A 174 -1.06 2.55 -21.18
N TYR A 175 0.00 3.30 -21.41
CA TYR A 175 0.51 4.29 -20.48
C TYR A 175 0.62 5.65 -21.14
N ASP A 176 0.51 6.71 -20.33
CA ASP A 176 0.84 8.06 -20.77
C ASP A 176 2.37 8.29 -20.79
N ALA A 177 2.76 9.51 -21.18
CA ALA A 177 4.17 9.89 -21.32
C ALA A 177 4.97 9.87 -20.01
N VAL A 178 4.30 9.90 -18.84
CA VAL A 178 4.93 9.82 -17.51
C VAL A 178 4.79 8.45 -16.87
N GLY A 179 4.33 7.45 -17.62
CA GLY A 179 4.24 6.07 -17.16
C GLY A 179 2.97 5.76 -16.37
N ARG A 180 1.95 6.62 -16.31
CA ARG A 180 0.69 6.27 -15.64
C ARG A 180 -0.20 5.48 -16.58
N LYS A 181 -0.95 4.50 -16.06
CA LYS A 181 -1.93 3.73 -16.84
C LYS A 181 -2.98 4.68 -17.45
N ALA A 182 -2.98 4.82 -18.77
CA ALA A 182 -3.91 5.66 -19.51
C ALA A 182 -5.14 4.87 -19.98
N TRP A 183 -4.98 3.58 -20.25
CA TRP A 183 -6.07 2.68 -20.62
C TRP A 183 -5.74 1.23 -20.30
N GLN A 184 -6.78 0.41 -20.20
CA GLN A 184 -6.67 -1.03 -20.11
C GLN A 184 -7.92 -1.71 -20.68
N TYR A 185 -7.77 -2.93 -21.21
CA TYR A 185 -8.90 -3.75 -21.62
C TYR A 185 -8.55 -5.24 -21.64
N ALA A 186 -9.55 -6.11 -21.56
CA ALA A 186 -9.40 -7.55 -21.71
C ALA A 186 -10.06 -8.05 -23.00
N THR A 187 -9.41 -8.98 -23.68
CA THR A 187 -9.88 -9.56 -24.96
C THR A 187 -9.55 -11.05 -25.04
N THR A 188 -10.21 -11.79 -25.92
CA THR A 188 -9.92 -13.22 -26.18
C THR A 188 -8.84 -13.41 -27.26
N LEU A 189 -8.31 -12.33 -27.82
CA LEU A 189 -7.17 -12.39 -28.74
C LEU A 189 -5.89 -12.71 -27.95
N PRO A 190 -5.05 -13.64 -28.44
CA PRO A 190 -3.77 -13.94 -27.80
C PRO A 190 -2.74 -12.82 -28.03
N ALA A 191 -1.75 -12.74 -27.16
CA ALA A 191 -0.72 -11.70 -27.17
C ALA A 191 0.03 -11.59 -28.51
N GLU A 192 0.31 -12.71 -29.19
CA GLU A 192 1.01 -12.71 -30.48
C GLU A 192 0.20 -12.08 -31.60
N LYS A 193 -1.13 -12.22 -31.57
CA LYS A 193 -2.00 -11.51 -32.52
C LYS A 193 -2.10 -10.04 -32.16
N LEU A 194 -2.14 -9.72 -30.87
CA LEU A 194 -2.22 -8.34 -30.38
C LEU A 194 -0.98 -7.53 -30.78
N SER A 195 0.22 -8.09 -30.64
CA SER A 195 1.47 -7.42 -31.03
C SER A 195 1.56 -7.12 -32.53
N GLN A 196 0.86 -7.87 -33.38
CA GLN A 196 0.79 -7.64 -34.83
C GLN A 196 -0.24 -6.56 -35.22
N ILE A 197 -1.31 -6.39 -34.44
CA ILE A 197 -2.42 -5.48 -34.77
C ILE A 197 -2.39 -4.16 -34.01
N GLN A 198 -1.78 -4.14 -32.81
CA GLN A 198 -1.62 -2.92 -32.03
C GLN A 198 -0.46 -2.10 -32.60
N ASN A 199 -0.82 -1.10 -33.38
CA ASN A 199 0.13 -0.12 -33.88
C ASN A 199 0.13 1.09 -32.95
N PRO A 200 1.27 1.52 -32.39
CA PRO A 200 1.35 2.70 -31.52
C PRO A 200 0.91 4.01 -32.21
N LEU A 201 0.78 4.04 -33.55
CA LEU A 201 0.22 5.16 -34.31
C LEU A 201 -1.33 5.20 -34.31
N ILE A 202 -2.00 4.15 -33.86
CA ILE A 202 -3.46 4.07 -33.82
C ILE A 202 -3.96 4.47 -32.43
N LYS A 203 -4.91 5.41 -32.42
CA LYS A 203 -5.57 5.92 -31.22
C LYS A 203 -6.17 4.78 -30.38
N PRO A 204 -5.82 4.67 -29.07
CA PRO A 204 -6.24 3.57 -28.21
C PRO A 204 -7.75 3.31 -28.19
N GLU A 205 -8.55 4.37 -28.35
CA GLU A 205 -10.02 4.32 -28.39
C GLU A 205 -10.57 3.28 -29.36
N ARG A 206 -9.88 3.07 -30.49
CA ARG A 206 -10.32 2.12 -31.52
C ARG A 206 -10.20 0.66 -31.09
N TYR A 207 -9.29 0.33 -30.18
CA TYR A 207 -9.10 -1.03 -29.68
C TYR A 207 -9.80 -1.25 -28.34
N VAL A 208 -9.76 -0.24 -27.47
CA VAL A 208 -10.26 -0.32 -26.09
C VAL A 208 -11.79 -0.47 -26.09
N GLU A 209 -12.50 0.38 -26.83
CA GLU A 209 -13.98 0.48 -26.77
C GLU A 209 -14.70 -0.53 -27.69
N HIS A 210 -13.99 -1.56 -28.16
CA HIS A 210 -14.57 -2.56 -29.06
C HIS A 210 -15.73 -3.31 -28.40
N ALA A 211 -16.82 -3.56 -29.15
CA ALA A 211 -18.06 -4.14 -28.62
C ALA A 211 -17.84 -5.48 -27.87
N TYR A 212 -16.90 -6.31 -28.35
CA TYR A 212 -16.55 -7.60 -27.76
C TYR A 212 -15.66 -7.54 -26.51
N ASN A 213 -15.05 -6.41 -26.18
CA ASN A 213 -14.23 -6.27 -24.97
C ASN A 213 -15.14 -5.91 -23.80
N SER A 214 -15.55 -6.89 -22.99
CA SER A 214 -16.47 -6.67 -21.86
C SER A 214 -15.87 -5.85 -20.72
N ILE A 215 -14.54 -5.88 -20.60
CA ILE A 215 -13.79 -5.13 -19.58
C ILE A 215 -12.88 -4.16 -20.33
N HIS A 216 -13.17 -2.87 -20.23
CA HIS A 216 -12.28 -1.82 -20.75
C HIS A 216 -12.43 -0.52 -19.96
N ARG A 217 -11.31 0.21 -19.85
CA ARG A 217 -11.19 1.44 -19.07
C ARG A 217 -10.21 2.43 -19.69
N ARG A 218 -10.46 3.71 -19.45
CA ARG A 218 -9.54 4.81 -19.73
C ARG A 218 -9.47 5.77 -18.57
N TYR A 219 -8.30 6.39 -18.42
CA TYR A 219 -7.95 7.30 -17.36
C TYR A 219 -7.45 8.60 -17.97
N GLU A 220 -7.99 9.72 -17.51
CA GLU A 220 -7.47 11.04 -17.80
C GLU A 220 -6.99 11.66 -16.49
N TYR A 221 -5.87 12.37 -16.57
CA TYR A 221 -5.25 13.02 -15.44
C TYR A 221 -5.14 14.52 -15.68
N ASP A 222 -5.26 15.30 -14.61
CA ASP A 222 -5.04 16.73 -14.65
C ASP A 222 -3.54 17.10 -14.70
N LEU A 223 -3.28 18.41 -14.77
CA LEU A 223 -1.93 18.96 -14.79
C LEU A 223 -1.20 18.86 -13.44
N ALA A 224 -1.87 18.55 -12.33
CA ALA A 224 -1.22 18.30 -11.03
C ALA A 224 -0.78 16.84 -10.88
N GLY A 225 -1.37 15.96 -11.69
CA GLY A 225 -1.11 14.54 -11.76
C GLY A 225 -2.27 13.69 -11.22
N GLU A 226 -3.35 14.31 -10.77
CA GLU A 226 -4.50 13.65 -10.14
C GLU A 226 -5.46 13.10 -11.21
N LEU A 227 -6.21 12.05 -10.87
CA LEU A 227 -7.13 11.39 -11.79
C LEU A 227 -8.37 12.26 -12.02
N SER A 228 -8.48 12.95 -13.15
CA SER A 228 -9.60 13.85 -13.43
C SER A 228 -10.83 13.14 -13.98
N ARG A 229 -10.65 11.99 -14.65
CA ARG A 229 -11.75 11.26 -15.29
C ARG A 229 -11.44 9.77 -15.45
N THR A 230 -12.47 8.94 -15.29
CA THR A 230 -12.47 7.54 -15.73
C THR A 230 -13.62 7.27 -16.69
N LEU A 231 -13.34 6.53 -17.76
CA LEU A 231 -14.35 5.95 -18.65
C LEU A 231 -14.27 4.43 -18.52
N ASP A 232 -15.32 3.78 -18.02
CA ASP A 232 -15.37 2.33 -17.80
C ASP A 232 -16.63 1.75 -18.46
N LYS A 233 -16.52 0.64 -19.20
CA LYS A 233 -17.66 0.04 -19.93
C LYS A 233 -18.83 -0.33 -19.02
N LEU A 234 -18.51 -0.89 -17.84
CA LEU A 234 -19.47 -1.48 -16.92
C LEU A 234 -19.99 -0.47 -15.89
N ARG A 235 -19.26 0.64 -15.68
CA ARG A 235 -19.58 1.67 -14.68
C ARG A 235 -19.90 3.04 -15.27
N GLY A 236 -19.64 3.23 -16.56
CA GLY A 236 -19.80 4.51 -17.25
C GLY A 236 -18.70 5.51 -16.90
N GLU A 237 -19.01 6.78 -17.11
CA GLU A 237 -18.09 7.88 -16.85
C GLU A 237 -18.17 8.37 -15.40
N VAL A 238 -16.99 8.59 -14.81
CA VAL A 238 -16.80 9.27 -13.53
C VAL A 238 -15.80 10.41 -13.71
N SER A 239 -16.10 11.57 -13.10
CA SER A 239 -15.20 12.74 -13.09
C SER A 239 -14.85 13.13 -11.65
N TYR A 240 -13.69 13.74 -11.46
CA TYR A 240 -13.18 14.08 -10.14
C TYR A 240 -12.62 15.51 -10.12
N GLU A 241 -12.82 16.18 -8.99
CA GLU A 241 -12.20 17.47 -8.69
C GLU A 241 -11.45 17.39 -7.37
N TYR A 242 -10.34 18.13 -7.29
CA TYR A 242 -9.42 18.11 -6.16
C TYR A 242 -9.18 19.51 -5.61
N GLU A 243 -8.90 19.60 -4.32
CA GLU A 243 -8.32 20.79 -3.71
C GLU A 243 -6.87 21.00 -4.20
N ALA A 244 -6.35 22.23 -4.06
CA ALA A 244 -4.98 22.57 -4.47
C ALA A 244 -3.88 21.73 -3.77
N ASN A 245 -4.20 21.08 -2.65
CA ASN A 245 -3.32 20.17 -1.90
C ASN A 245 -3.43 18.69 -2.37
N GLY A 246 -4.24 18.40 -3.40
CA GLY A 246 -4.45 17.05 -3.95
C GLY A 246 -5.51 16.21 -3.23
N ARG A 247 -6.25 16.76 -2.27
CA ARG A 247 -7.37 16.05 -1.62
C ARG A 247 -8.59 16.01 -2.53
N LEU A 248 -9.30 14.88 -2.54
CA LEU A 248 -10.52 14.71 -3.33
C LEU A 248 -11.61 15.66 -2.81
N LEU A 249 -12.02 16.62 -3.63
CA LEU A 249 -13.05 17.60 -3.31
C LEU A 249 -14.44 17.11 -3.68
N GLU A 250 -14.57 16.53 -4.88
CA GLU A 250 -15.86 16.06 -5.39
C GLU A 250 -15.69 14.93 -6.41
N GLN A 251 -16.58 13.94 -6.36
CA GLN A 251 -16.80 12.96 -7.40
C GLN A 251 -18.08 13.31 -8.14
N ASN A 252 -18.06 13.24 -9.48
CA ASN A 252 -19.18 13.53 -10.37
C ASN A 252 -19.84 14.92 -10.16
N PRO A 253 -19.07 16.02 -10.17
CA PRO A 253 -19.57 17.38 -9.89
C PRO A 253 -20.71 17.83 -10.81
N LYS A 254 -20.74 17.32 -12.05
CA LYS A 254 -21.78 17.65 -13.04
C LYS A 254 -23.05 16.80 -12.90
N LYS A 255 -23.06 15.75 -12.08
CA LYS A 255 -24.19 14.83 -11.93
C LYS A 255 -24.90 15.06 -10.59
N ARG A 256 -25.92 15.93 -10.59
CA ARG A 256 -26.63 16.39 -9.37
C ARG A 256 -27.10 15.30 -8.40
N PHE A 257 -27.40 14.09 -8.85
CA PHE A 257 -27.89 12.98 -8.02
C PHE A 257 -26.88 11.83 -7.83
N GLU A 258 -25.76 11.83 -8.57
CA GLU A 258 -24.70 10.83 -8.48
C GLU A 258 -23.40 11.41 -7.89
N GLY A 259 -23.37 12.73 -7.67
CA GLY A 259 -22.24 13.47 -7.13
C GLY A 259 -22.06 13.27 -5.63
N GLU A 260 -20.81 13.19 -5.18
CA GLU A 260 -20.43 13.11 -3.78
C GLU A 260 -19.34 14.14 -3.49
N ALA A 261 -19.67 15.14 -2.66
CA ALA A 261 -18.77 16.21 -2.27
C ALA A 261 -18.18 15.96 -0.88
N PHE A 262 -16.90 16.28 -0.72
CA PHE A 262 -16.13 16.04 0.49
C PHE A 262 -15.67 17.35 1.12
N ARG A 263 -15.64 17.38 2.46
CA ARG A 263 -15.14 18.50 3.26
C ARG A 263 -14.17 17.96 4.29
N TYR A 264 -13.11 18.70 4.55
CA TYR A 264 -12.07 18.31 5.49
C TYR A 264 -11.72 19.47 6.41
N ASP A 265 -11.32 19.17 7.64
CA ASP A 265 -10.57 20.13 8.44
C ASP A 265 -9.09 20.17 8.02
N ALA A 266 -8.30 21.06 8.64
CA ALA A 266 -6.90 21.23 8.29
C ALA A 266 -6.08 19.91 8.43
N PRO A 267 -6.19 19.14 9.53
CA PRO A 267 -5.57 17.82 9.64
C PRO A 267 -6.09 16.75 8.65
N GLY A 268 -7.18 17.00 7.93
CA GLY A 268 -7.72 16.06 6.93
C GLY A 268 -8.75 15.08 7.46
N ASN A 269 -9.34 15.36 8.61
CA ASN A 269 -10.52 14.63 9.04
C ASN A 269 -11.69 15.03 8.14
N ARG A 270 -12.41 14.04 7.61
CA ARG A 270 -13.65 14.28 6.89
C ARG A 270 -14.68 14.92 7.82
N LEU A 271 -15.43 15.89 7.30
CA LEU A 271 -16.54 16.56 7.98
C LEU A 271 -17.88 16.25 7.29
N ASN A 272 -18.98 16.31 8.03
CA ASN A 272 -20.32 16.19 7.44
C ASN A 272 -20.60 17.39 6.53
N PHE A 273 -21.36 17.23 5.46
CA PHE A 273 -21.54 18.32 4.46
C PHE A 273 -22.14 19.62 5.03
N ASN A 274 -22.95 19.51 6.10
CA ASN A 274 -23.65 20.65 6.71
C ASN A 274 -22.85 21.31 7.85
N THR A 275 -21.57 20.95 8.07
CA THR A 275 -20.74 21.53 9.13
C THR A 275 -20.17 22.88 8.72
N SER A 276 -19.90 23.74 9.71
CA SER A 276 -19.20 25.01 9.51
C SER A 276 -17.78 24.75 8.98
N ARG A 277 -17.25 25.69 8.20
CA ARG A 277 -15.84 25.67 7.75
C ARG A 277 -14.81 25.75 8.90
N PHE A 278 -15.26 26.10 10.10
CA PHE A 278 -14.46 26.19 11.31
C PHE A 278 -14.58 24.96 12.22
N ASP A 279 -15.46 24.01 11.84
CA ASP A 279 -15.59 22.76 12.57
C ASP A 279 -14.33 21.92 12.35
N HIS A 280 -13.92 21.21 13.39
CA HIS A 280 -12.73 20.38 13.39
C HIS A 280 -12.94 19.16 14.28
N VAL A 281 -12.29 18.06 13.93
CA VAL A 281 -12.33 16.85 14.73
C VAL A 281 -11.23 16.93 15.79
N LYS A 282 -11.64 17.17 17.03
CA LYS A 282 -10.74 17.23 18.17
C LYS A 282 -9.89 15.96 18.28
N ASP A 283 -8.58 16.14 18.46
CA ASP A 283 -7.58 15.07 18.61
C ASP A 283 -7.57 14.06 17.45
N ASN A 284 -8.11 14.43 16.29
CA ASN A 284 -8.39 13.57 15.14
C ASN A 284 -9.33 12.37 15.42
N ARG A 285 -10.02 12.34 16.57
CA ARG A 285 -10.96 11.28 16.98
C ARG A 285 -12.39 11.64 16.58
N LEU A 286 -12.89 11.00 15.51
CA LEU A 286 -14.23 11.29 14.98
C LEU A 286 -15.28 10.66 15.89
N ARG A 287 -16.10 11.50 16.54
CA ARG A 287 -17.13 11.07 17.51
C ARG A 287 -18.52 10.89 16.90
N GLU A 288 -18.82 11.66 15.86
CA GLU A 288 -20.13 11.65 15.21
C GLU A 288 -19.94 11.76 13.69
N TRP A 289 -20.67 10.93 12.94
CA TRP A 289 -20.72 10.97 11.49
C TRP A 289 -22.10 10.55 10.99
N ARG A 290 -22.85 11.47 10.36
CA ARG A 290 -24.25 11.24 9.99
C ARG A 290 -25.06 10.71 11.21
N ASN A 291 -25.55 9.47 11.14
CA ASN A 291 -26.29 8.77 12.21
C ASN A 291 -25.42 7.78 13.01
N HIS A 292 -24.08 7.94 12.95
CA HIS A 292 -23.12 7.08 13.65
C HIS A 292 -22.49 7.83 14.80
N GLU A 293 -22.36 7.16 15.94
CA GLU A 293 -21.61 7.63 17.10
C GLU A 293 -20.43 6.70 17.37
N TYR A 294 -19.31 7.28 17.79
CA TYR A 294 -18.04 6.58 17.98
C TYR A 294 -17.41 6.98 19.31
N LYS A 295 -16.91 6.00 20.05
CA LYS A 295 -16.20 6.20 21.32
C LYS A 295 -14.85 5.54 21.28
N TYR A 296 -13.86 6.19 21.89
CA TYR A 296 -12.47 5.74 21.88
C TYR A 296 -11.97 5.50 23.30
N ASP A 297 -11.07 4.54 23.45
CA ASP A 297 -10.33 4.35 24.69
C ASP A 297 -9.27 5.45 24.92
N ALA A 298 -8.58 5.34 26.06
CA ALA A 298 -7.52 6.26 26.47
C ALA A 298 -6.27 6.19 25.58
N TRP A 299 -6.10 5.13 24.78
CA TRP A 299 -5.00 4.93 23.83
C TRP A 299 -5.36 5.36 22.40
N GLY A 300 -6.63 5.71 22.17
CA GLY A 300 -7.14 6.19 20.90
C GLY A 300 -7.69 5.11 19.98
N ASN A 301 -8.02 3.93 20.50
CA ASN A 301 -8.68 2.87 19.71
C ASN A 301 -10.19 3.03 19.79
N LEU A 302 -10.90 2.85 18.68
CA LEU A 302 -12.36 2.85 18.65
C LEU A 302 -12.88 1.64 19.44
N ILE A 303 -13.65 1.86 20.51
CA ILE A 303 -14.21 0.81 21.38
C ILE A 303 -15.71 0.60 21.21
N GLU A 304 -16.45 1.60 20.73
CA GLU A 304 -17.88 1.48 20.43
C GLU A 304 -18.22 2.22 19.13
N LYS A 305 -18.98 1.58 18.25
CA LYS A 305 -19.63 2.18 17.07
C LYS A 305 -21.14 1.94 17.17
N ILE A 306 -21.93 3.00 17.22
CA ILE A 306 -23.39 2.94 17.31
C ILE A 306 -23.96 3.47 15.99
N VAL A 307 -24.89 2.75 15.39
CA VAL A 307 -25.55 3.13 14.14
C VAL A 307 -27.06 3.24 14.38
N GLY A 308 -27.56 4.48 14.45
CA GLY A 308 -28.93 4.74 14.86
C GLY A 308 -29.24 4.22 16.26
N ILE A 309 -30.46 3.73 16.49
CA ILE A 309 -30.94 3.28 17.82
C ILE A 309 -30.74 1.77 18.02
N VAL A 310 -30.53 1.02 16.94
CA VAL A 310 -30.78 -0.44 16.93
C VAL A 310 -29.51 -1.30 16.87
N ARG A 311 -28.39 -0.76 16.39
CA ARG A 311 -27.17 -1.52 16.18
C ARG A 311 -25.99 -0.88 16.88
N TRP A 312 -25.32 -1.65 17.73
CA TRP A 312 -24.08 -1.25 18.41
C TRP A 312 -23.01 -2.31 18.23
N GLN A 313 -21.77 -1.88 18.02
CA GLN A 313 -20.60 -2.75 17.90
C GLN A 313 -19.59 -2.34 18.95
N THR A 314 -19.03 -3.32 19.66
CA THR A 314 -17.94 -3.13 20.60
C THR A 314 -16.66 -3.77 20.09
N PHE A 315 -15.52 -3.18 20.45
CA PHE A 315 -14.19 -3.57 19.99
C PHE A 315 -13.24 -3.69 21.18
N THR A 316 -12.55 -4.83 21.30
CA THR A 316 -11.57 -5.09 22.36
C THR A 316 -10.19 -5.27 21.76
N TYR A 317 -9.18 -4.67 22.40
CA TYR A 317 -7.79 -4.66 21.91
C TYR A 317 -6.84 -5.29 22.91
N ASP A 318 -5.71 -5.80 22.41
CA ASP A 318 -4.56 -6.15 23.23
C ASP A 318 -3.70 -4.92 23.57
N SER A 319 -2.65 -5.11 24.36
CA SER A 319 -1.69 -4.10 24.79
C SER A 319 -0.89 -3.49 23.63
N GLU A 320 -0.89 -4.14 22.46
CA GLU A 320 -0.30 -3.63 21.22
C GLU A 320 -1.29 -2.84 20.36
N ASN A 321 -2.53 -2.67 20.83
CA ASN A 321 -3.64 -2.02 20.11
C ASN A 321 -4.11 -2.80 18.88
N ARG A 322 -3.97 -4.13 18.88
CA ARG A 322 -4.54 -5.01 17.85
C ARG A 322 -5.94 -5.45 18.27
N LEU A 323 -6.89 -5.42 17.34
CA LEU A 323 -8.28 -5.79 17.59
C LEU A 323 -8.36 -7.31 17.82
N VAL A 324 -8.69 -7.76 19.03
CA VAL A 324 -8.74 -9.19 19.38
C VAL A 324 -10.17 -9.74 19.50
N LYS A 325 -11.16 -8.88 19.75
CA LYS A 325 -12.57 -9.30 19.85
C LYS A 325 -13.52 -8.20 19.35
N THR A 326 -14.61 -8.61 18.72
CA THR A 326 -15.75 -7.75 18.40
C THR A 326 -17.08 -8.38 18.79
N GLU A 327 -18.03 -7.57 19.23
CA GLU A 327 -19.42 -7.99 19.46
C GLU A 327 -20.37 -6.98 18.83
N THR A 328 -21.24 -7.46 17.94
CA THR A 328 -22.31 -6.66 17.34
C THR A 328 -23.61 -7.11 17.99
N MET A 329 -24.39 -6.16 18.50
CA MET A 329 -25.78 -6.45 18.84
C MET A 329 -26.75 -5.63 18.01
N ALA A 330 -27.86 -6.28 17.70
CA ALA A 330 -28.97 -5.72 16.96
C ALA A 330 -30.25 -5.97 17.76
N ASN A 331 -31.07 -4.94 17.97
CA ASN A 331 -32.33 -5.03 18.70
C ASN A 331 -32.18 -5.71 20.08
N SER A 332 -31.13 -5.31 20.83
CA SER A 332 -30.80 -5.83 22.16
C SER A 332 -30.44 -7.33 22.22
N GLN A 333 -30.13 -7.95 21.09
CA GLN A 333 -29.65 -9.34 21.01
C GLN A 333 -28.28 -9.40 20.33
N VAL A 334 -27.40 -10.28 20.84
CA VAL A 334 -26.11 -10.56 20.21
C VAL A 334 -26.37 -11.10 18.79
N GLU A 335 -25.98 -10.32 17.79
CA GLU A 335 -26.09 -10.71 16.38
C GLU A 335 -24.80 -11.37 15.91
N THR A 336 -23.65 -10.86 16.37
CA THR A 336 -22.35 -11.36 15.95
C THR A 336 -21.33 -11.27 17.08
N THR A 337 -20.51 -12.30 17.24
CA THR A 337 -19.28 -12.26 18.05
C THR A 337 -18.12 -12.72 17.19
N SER A 338 -16.94 -12.12 17.38
CA SER A 338 -15.75 -12.52 16.61
C SER A 338 -14.48 -12.34 17.42
N SER A 339 -13.48 -13.16 17.11
CA SER A 339 -12.15 -13.11 17.71
C SER A 339 -11.07 -13.22 16.64
N TYR A 340 -9.92 -12.59 16.88
CA TYR A 340 -8.81 -12.51 15.95
C TYR A 340 -7.50 -12.88 16.63
N GLN A 341 -6.63 -13.60 15.93
CA GLN A 341 -5.32 -14.05 16.41
C GLN A 341 -4.21 -13.46 15.56
N TYR A 342 -3.13 -13.03 16.21
CA TYR A 342 -1.97 -12.42 15.56
C TYR A 342 -0.68 -13.13 15.93
N ASP A 343 0.28 -13.16 15.02
CA ASP A 343 1.62 -13.61 15.33
C ASP A 343 2.50 -12.49 15.92
N SER A 344 3.74 -12.83 16.25
CA SER A 344 4.72 -11.89 16.79
C SER A 344 5.20 -10.81 15.80
N LEU A 345 4.90 -10.95 14.51
CA LEU A 345 5.12 -9.90 13.51
C LEU A 345 3.91 -8.96 13.34
N GLY A 346 2.81 -9.21 14.07
CA GLY A 346 1.59 -8.40 14.00
C GLY A 346 0.63 -8.78 12.88
N ARG A 347 0.87 -9.91 12.20
CA ARG A 347 0.02 -10.39 11.10
C ARG A 347 -1.13 -11.19 11.66
N ARG A 348 -2.35 -11.01 11.14
CA ARG A 348 -3.50 -11.80 11.54
C ARG A 348 -3.37 -13.21 10.98
N VAL A 349 -3.27 -14.21 11.84
CA VAL A 349 -3.08 -15.63 11.48
C VAL A 349 -4.35 -16.48 11.65
N GLY A 350 -5.37 -15.92 12.30
CA GLY A 350 -6.65 -16.59 12.45
C GLY A 350 -7.80 -15.63 12.78
N LYS A 351 -9.01 -16.02 12.41
CA LYS A 351 -10.24 -15.42 12.88
C LYS A 351 -11.32 -16.47 13.09
N GLN A 352 -12.21 -16.20 14.02
CA GLN A 352 -13.42 -16.98 14.25
C GLN A 352 -14.57 -16.02 14.51
N SER A 353 -15.69 -16.21 13.81
CA SER A 353 -16.90 -15.40 13.98
C SER A 353 -18.13 -16.28 14.13
N ASN A 354 -19.02 -15.93 15.05
CA ASN A 354 -20.37 -16.47 15.12
C ASN A 354 -21.34 -15.38 14.65
N ILE A 355 -21.98 -15.57 13.50
CA ILE A 355 -22.96 -14.64 12.93
C ILE A 355 -24.33 -15.33 12.96
N LYS A 356 -25.26 -14.82 13.77
CA LYS A 356 -26.63 -15.36 13.90
C LYS A 356 -26.66 -16.88 14.16
N GLY A 357 -25.74 -17.37 14.99
CA GLY A 357 -25.61 -18.79 15.35
C GLY A 357 -24.72 -19.62 14.41
N GLN A 358 -24.32 -19.10 13.25
CA GLN A 358 -23.43 -19.80 12.31
C GLN A 358 -21.98 -19.44 12.61
N THR A 359 -21.12 -20.45 12.75
CA THR A 359 -19.70 -20.26 13.04
C THR A 359 -18.89 -20.34 11.75
N ASP A 360 -18.09 -19.31 11.49
CA ASP A 360 -17.06 -19.28 10.44
C ASP A 360 -15.68 -19.20 11.11
N GLN A 361 -14.71 -19.92 10.55
CA GLN A 361 -13.34 -19.94 11.02
C GLN A 361 -12.39 -19.92 9.83
N LYS A 362 -11.41 -19.02 9.87
CA LYS A 362 -10.38 -18.90 8.84
C LYS A 362 -8.99 -18.80 9.47
N HIS A 363 -8.02 -19.45 8.85
CA HIS A 363 -6.59 -19.28 9.10
C HIS A 363 -5.92 -18.57 7.94
N PHE A 364 -4.83 -17.85 8.22
CA PHE A 364 -4.11 -17.08 7.22
C PHE A 364 -2.63 -17.43 7.22
N LEU A 365 -2.09 -17.67 6.03
CA LEU A 365 -0.66 -17.82 5.79
C LEU A 365 -0.12 -16.57 5.10
N TRP A 366 1.11 -16.18 5.44
CA TRP A 366 1.73 -14.94 4.98
C TRP A 366 3.08 -15.19 4.33
N GLN A 367 3.38 -14.47 3.25
CA GLN A 367 4.71 -14.36 2.67
C GLN A 367 5.30 -13.01 3.08
N GLY A 368 6.19 -12.97 4.09
CA GLY A 368 6.58 -11.70 4.70
C GLY A 368 5.36 -10.94 5.23
N LEU A 369 5.11 -9.73 4.72
CA LEU A 369 3.95 -8.89 5.10
C LEU A 369 2.82 -8.90 4.06
N ARG A 370 2.73 -9.91 3.20
CA ARG A 370 1.66 -10.08 2.20
C ARG A 370 0.87 -11.36 2.48
N MET A 371 -0.44 -11.23 2.67
CA MET A 371 -1.32 -12.38 2.92
C MET A 371 -1.25 -13.30 1.69
N LEU A 372 -0.83 -14.54 1.90
CA LEU A 372 -0.60 -15.49 0.81
C LEU A 372 -1.79 -16.43 0.65
N ARG A 373 -2.38 -16.89 1.74
CA ARG A 373 -3.46 -17.88 1.71
C ARG A 373 -4.48 -17.63 2.80
N GLU A 374 -5.74 -17.90 2.51
CA GLU A 374 -6.77 -18.14 3.53
C GLU A 374 -7.21 -19.61 3.47
N GLU A 375 -7.52 -20.17 4.63
CA GLU A 375 -7.93 -21.56 4.80
C GLU A 375 -9.14 -21.64 5.72
N SER A 376 -10.21 -22.24 5.23
CA SER A 376 -11.35 -22.74 6.00
C SER A 376 -11.27 -24.27 6.07
N PRO A 377 -12.12 -24.94 6.89
CA PRO A 377 -12.06 -26.40 7.02
C PRO A 377 -12.18 -27.19 5.70
N GLU A 378 -12.93 -26.71 4.71
CA GLU A 378 -13.19 -27.42 3.44
C GLU A 378 -12.49 -26.81 2.22
N GLN A 379 -11.94 -25.60 2.34
CA GLN A 379 -11.44 -24.82 1.21
C GLN A 379 -10.22 -24.00 1.58
N SER A 380 -9.30 -23.88 0.63
CA SER A 380 -8.21 -22.91 0.70
C SER A 380 -8.19 -22.03 -0.53
N SER A 381 -7.79 -20.77 -0.34
CA SER A 381 -7.66 -19.80 -1.42
C SER A 381 -6.26 -19.19 -1.37
N LEU A 382 -5.44 -19.47 -2.39
CA LEU A 382 -4.10 -18.91 -2.56
C LEU A 382 -4.21 -17.60 -3.36
N TYR A 383 -3.74 -16.50 -2.80
CA TYR A 383 -3.73 -15.18 -3.41
C TYR A 383 -2.39 -14.90 -4.09
N LEU A 384 -2.45 -14.57 -5.38
CA LEU A 384 -1.30 -14.21 -6.21
C LEU A 384 -1.40 -12.73 -6.58
N TYR A 385 -0.29 -12.03 -6.56
CA TYR A 385 -0.24 -10.57 -6.67
C TYR A 385 0.67 -10.14 -7.81
N GLU A 386 0.44 -8.93 -8.31
CA GLU A 386 1.36 -8.30 -9.26
C GLU A 386 2.76 -8.12 -8.64
N PRO A 387 3.83 -8.19 -9.45
CA PRO A 387 5.20 -8.02 -8.95
C PRO A 387 5.39 -6.70 -8.20
N GLY A 388 6.02 -6.77 -7.03
CA GLY A 388 6.37 -5.59 -6.23
C GLY A 388 5.19 -4.84 -5.60
N SER A 389 3.96 -5.38 -5.65
CA SER A 389 2.77 -4.72 -5.12
C SER A 389 1.88 -5.64 -4.28
N TYR A 390 0.76 -5.06 -3.83
CA TYR A 390 -0.35 -5.73 -3.16
C TYR A 390 -1.61 -5.75 -4.05
N ALA A 391 -1.50 -5.37 -5.33
CA ALA A 391 -2.57 -5.50 -6.30
C ALA A 391 -2.75 -6.99 -6.63
N PRO A 392 -3.95 -7.57 -6.48
CA PRO A 392 -4.14 -8.97 -6.75
C PRO A 392 -4.16 -9.25 -8.25
N LEU A 393 -3.57 -10.38 -8.64
CA LEU A 393 -3.42 -10.85 -10.01
C LEU A 393 -4.35 -12.05 -10.27
N ALA A 394 -4.29 -13.06 -9.41
CA ALA A 394 -5.08 -14.28 -9.50
C ALA A 394 -5.37 -14.88 -8.12
N ARG A 395 -6.37 -15.74 -8.04
CA ARG A 395 -6.68 -16.58 -6.87
C ARG A 395 -6.82 -18.03 -7.30
N VAL A 396 -6.19 -18.93 -6.57
CA VAL A 396 -6.30 -20.37 -6.81
C VAL A 396 -7.04 -21.00 -5.63
N ASP A 397 -8.24 -21.50 -5.90
CA ASP A 397 -9.09 -22.15 -4.91
C ASP A 397 -8.92 -23.67 -5.03
N GLN A 398 -8.65 -24.30 -3.89
CA GLN A 398 -8.60 -25.74 -3.73
C GLN A 398 -9.65 -26.15 -2.71
N ARG A 399 -10.54 -27.06 -3.09
CA ARG A 399 -11.58 -27.61 -2.23
C ARG A 399 -11.35 -29.09 -1.98
N GLU A 400 -11.61 -29.55 -0.75
CA GLU A 400 -11.53 -30.96 -0.43
C GLU A 400 -12.46 -31.79 -1.34
N GLY A 401 -11.93 -32.87 -1.93
CA GLY A 401 -12.67 -33.74 -2.85
C GLY A 401 -12.77 -33.27 -4.30
N GLU A 402 -12.22 -32.09 -4.66
CA GLU A 402 -12.11 -31.67 -6.07
C GLU A 402 -10.74 -32.05 -6.66
N ASP A 403 -10.73 -32.67 -7.84
CA ASP A 403 -9.50 -33.13 -8.51
C ASP A 403 -8.66 -32.00 -9.11
N LYS A 404 -9.24 -30.80 -9.27
CA LYS A 404 -8.59 -29.66 -9.94
C LYS A 404 -8.85 -28.38 -9.19
N ASN A 405 -7.81 -27.56 -9.11
CA ASN A 405 -7.91 -26.20 -8.59
C ASN A 405 -8.73 -25.32 -9.54
N LYS A 406 -9.52 -24.41 -8.98
CA LYS A 406 -10.21 -23.35 -9.74
C LYS A 406 -9.35 -22.09 -9.70
N VAL A 407 -9.09 -21.50 -10.87
CA VAL A 407 -8.31 -20.27 -10.98
C VAL A 407 -9.22 -19.12 -11.36
N TYR A 408 -9.12 -18.05 -10.59
CA TYR A 408 -9.83 -16.80 -10.81
C TYR A 408 -8.84 -15.67 -11.06
N TYR A 409 -9.19 -14.72 -11.91
CA TYR A 409 -8.32 -13.62 -12.33
C TYR A 409 -8.91 -12.27 -11.97
N TYR A 410 -8.11 -11.42 -11.35
CA TYR A 410 -8.55 -10.09 -10.95
C TYR A 410 -8.36 -9.08 -12.08
N HIS A 411 -9.34 -8.21 -12.23
CA HIS A 411 -9.29 -7.05 -13.10
C HIS A 411 -9.40 -5.80 -12.24
N THR A 412 -8.30 -5.03 -12.17
CA THR A 412 -8.14 -3.93 -11.23
C THR A 412 -8.31 -2.57 -11.89
N ASP A 413 -8.41 -1.50 -11.10
CA ASP A 413 -8.27 -0.12 -11.57
C ASP A 413 -6.79 0.29 -11.79
N GLN A 414 -6.51 1.59 -11.93
CA GLN A 414 -5.15 2.11 -12.12
C GLN A 414 -4.26 2.00 -10.86
N ILE A 415 -4.85 1.84 -9.68
CA ILE A 415 -4.15 1.70 -8.39
C ILE A 415 -4.26 0.29 -7.80
N GLY A 416 -4.74 -0.69 -8.55
CA GLY A 416 -4.80 -2.09 -8.10
C GLY A 416 -6.05 -2.47 -7.30
N THR A 417 -7.10 -1.65 -7.28
CA THR A 417 -8.38 -2.01 -6.63
C THR A 417 -9.13 -3.04 -7.47
N PRO A 418 -9.52 -4.21 -6.91
CA PRO A 418 -10.35 -5.20 -7.61
C PRO A 418 -11.70 -4.63 -8.02
N LEU A 419 -11.98 -4.64 -9.33
CA LEU A 419 -13.24 -4.20 -9.92
C LEU A 419 -14.07 -5.38 -10.43
N GLU A 420 -13.41 -6.37 -11.03
CA GLU A 420 -13.99 -7.66 -11.41
C GLU A 420 -13.08 -8.82 -11.05
N MET A 421 -13.66 -10.01 -11.01
CA MET A 421 -12.97 -11.28 -11.02
C MET A 421 -13.58 -12.16 -12.11
N THR A 422 -12.74 -12.79 -12.94
CA THR A 422 -13.20 -13.75 -13.97
C THR A 422 -12.74 -15.17 -13.66
N ASP A 423 -13.48 -16.16 -14.14
CA ASP A 423 -13.02 -17.55 -14.20
C ASP A 423 -11.98 -17.77 -15.32
N ALA A 424 -11.54 -19.03 -15.50
CA ALA A 424 -10.59 -19.41 -16.54
C ALA A 424 -11.15 -19.26 -17.96
N GLU A 425 -12.47 -19.28 -18.13
CA GLU A 425 -13.17 -19.11 -19.39
C GLU A 425 -13.32 -17.63 -19.77
N GLY A 426 -13.03 -16.70 -18.86
CA GLY A 426 -13.16 -15.26 -19.04
C GLY A 426 -14.53 -14.71 -18.68
N GLN A 427 -15.38 -15.49 -18.00
CA GLN A 427 -16.68 -15.04 -17.51
C GLN A 427 -16.51 -14.28 -16.21
N ILE A 428 -17.23 -13.16 -16.05
CA ILE A 428 -17.22 -12.38 -14.81
C ILE A 428 -18.03 -13.12 -13.75
N VAL A 429 -17.36 -13.54 -12.67
CA VAL A 429 -17.96 -14.25 -11.52
C VAL A 429 -18.09 -13.37 -10.27
N TRP A 430 -17.46 -12.19 -10.29
CA TRP A 430 -17.60 -11.18 -9.26
C TRP A 430 -17.40 -9.78 -9.85
N GLN A 431 -18.22 -8.81 -9.44
CA GLN A 431 -18.14 -7.43 -9.92
C GLN A 431 -18.69 -6.45 -8.88
N ALA A 432 -17.91 -5.42 -8.54
CA ALA A 432 -18.30 -4.41 -7.56
C ALA A 432 -18.35 -2.97 -8.12
N LYS A 433 -19.24 -2.16 -7.55
CA LYS A 433 -19.24 -0.69 -7.64
C LYS A 433 -18.92 -0.10 -6.28
N TYR A 434 -17.93 0.79 -6.24
CA TYR A 434 -17.41 1.38 -5.00
C TYR A 434 -17.86 2.83 -4.81
N ALA A 435 -18.04 3.22 -3.55
CA ALA A 435 -17.92 4.61 -3.12
C ALA A 435 -16.44 5.03 -3.16
N PRO A 436 -16.15 6.34 -3.18
CA PRO A 436 -14.76 6.83 -3.29
C PRO A 436 -13.79 6.27 -2.26
N TRP A 437 -14.26 6.04 -1.03
CA TRP A 437 -13.44 5.56 0.08
C TRP A 437 -13.52 4.04 0.27
N GLY A 438 -13.80 3.28 -0.79
CA GLY A 438 -13.66 1.81 -0.78
C GLY A 438 -14.87 1.04 -0.26
N LEU A 439 -15.95 1.71 0.16
CA LEU A 439 -17.22 1.05 0.49
C LEU A 439 -17.85 0.46 -0.77
N ILE A 440 -18.21 -0.82 -0.78
CA ILE A 440 -18.98 -1.38 -1.89
C ILE A 440 -20.42 -0.87 -1.82
N LYS A 441 -20.83 -0.06 -2.81
CA LYS A 441 -22.22 0.41 -2.99
C LYS A 441 -23.12 -0.69 -3.57
N GLN A 442 -22.55 -1.55 -4.42
CA GLN A 442 -23.29 -2.62 -5.08
C GLN A 442 -22.34 -3.75 -5.52
N LEU A 443 -22.73 -4.99 -5.26
CA LEU A 443 -22.19 -6.18 -5.94
C LEU A 443 -23.11 -6.49 -7.12
N VAL A 444 -22.63 -6.26 -8.34
CA VAL A 444 -23.38 -6.51 -9.57
C VAL A 444 -23.38 -8.00 -9.90
N VAL A 445 -22.25 -8.67 -9.66
CA VAL A 445 -22.07 -10.12 -9.75
C VAL A 445 -21.40 -10.58 -8.45
N ASN A 446 -21.87 -11.67 -7.87
CA ASN A 446 -21.36 -12.23 -6.62
C ASN A 446 -21.57 -13.75 -6.58
N GLU A 447 -21.09 -14.44 -7.62
CA GLU A 447 -21.17 -15.90 -7.70
C GLU A 447 -20.10 -16.57 -6.84
N VAL A 448 -18.99 -15.86 -6.63
CA VAL A 448 -17.86 -16.31 -5.82
C VAL A 448 -17.53 -15.24 -4.76
N GLU A 449 -17.31 -15.66 -3.52
CA GLU A 449 -16.87 -14.75 -2.45
C GLU A 449 -15.54 -14.09 -2.81
N GLN A 450 -15.42 -12.79 -2.58
CA GLN A 450 -14.19 -12.03 -2.79
C GLN A 450 -14.03 -10.93 -1.73
N ASN A 451 -13.00 -11.06 -0.88
CA ASN A 451 -12.78 -10.20 0.28
C ASN A 451 -11.67 -9.16 0.10
N LEU A 452 -10.81 -9.26 -0.90
CA LEU A 452 -9.80 -8.23 -1.16
C LEU A 452 -10.46 -6.90 -1.57
N ARG A 453 -9.91 -5.78 -1.08
CA ARG A 453 -10.39 -4.40 -1.32
C ARG A 453 -9.25 -3.56 -1.88
N PHE A 454 -9.01 -2.34 -1.37
CA PHE A 454 -7.79 -1.62 -1.74
C PHE A 454 -6.55 -2.48 -1.46
N GLN A 455 -5.43 -2.16 -2.11
CA GLN A 455 -4.18 -2.88 -1.93
C GLN A 455 -3.87 -3.11 -0.43
N GLY A 456 -3.69 -4.37 -0.03
CA GLY A 456 -3.43 -4.78 1.36
C GLY A 456 -4.66 -4.99 2.25
N GLN A 457 -5.87 -4.71 1.77
CA GLN A 457 -7.10 -4.80 2.55
C GLN A 457 -7.87 -6.11 2.33
N TYR A 458 -8.40 -6.65 3.44
CA TYR A 458 -9.29 -7.81 3.50
C TYR A 458 -10.60 -7.45 4.21
N PHE A 459 -11.74 -7.69 3.58
CA PHE A 459 -13.06 -7.41 4.13
C PHE A 459 -13.51 -8.44 5.16
N ASP A 460 -13.88 -7.97 6.36
CA ASP A 460 -14.46 -8.77 7.43
C ASP A 460 -15.96 -8.53 7.50
N VAL A 461 -16.74 -9.49 6.99
CA VAL A 461 -18.21 -9.43 6.94
C VAL A 461 -18.84 -9.25 8.33
N GLU A 462 -18.22 -9.79 9.37
CA GLU A 462 -18.67 -9.74 10.76
C GLU A 462 -18.72 -8.31 11.33
N THR A 463 -17.88 -7.40 10.80
CA THR A 463 -17.75 -6.02 11.29
C THR A 463 -18.08 -4.98 10.23
N GLY A 464 -17.95 -5.32 8.95
CA GLY A 464 -17.97 -4.37 7.84
C GLY A 464 -16.64 -3.62 7.64
N LEU A 465 -15.63 -3.90 8.47
CA LEU A 465 -14.32 -3.28 8.40
C LEU A 465 -13.41 -3.99 7.41
N HIS A 466 -12.39 -3.28 6.96
CA HIS A 466 -11.32 -3.83 6.14
C HIS A 466 -10.08 -4.00 7.01
N TYR A 467 -9.68 -5.23 7.30
CA TYR A 467 -8.39 -5.54 7.89
C TYR A 467 -7.27 -5.14 6.92
N ASN A 468 -6.33 -4.31 7.39
CA ASN A 468 -5.26 -3.72 6.60
C ASN A 468 -3.92 -3.91 7.32
N THR A 469 -3.45 -5.16 7.35
CA THR A 469 -2.24 -5.68 8.03
C THR A 469 -2.07 -5.25 9.49
N PHE A 470 -1.74 -3.99 9.78
CA PHE A 470 -1.53 -3.48 11.13
C PHE A 470 -2.68 -2.66 11.69
N ARG A 471 -3.68 -2.31 10.88
CA ARG A 471 -4.87 -1.53 11.29
C ARG A 471 -6.15 -2.09 10.69
N TYR A 472 -7.28 -1.61 11.19
CA TYR A 472 -8.60 -1.84 10.61
C TYR A 472 -9.14 -0.52 10.04
N TYR A 473 -9.60 -0.56 8.79
CA TYR A 473 -10.12 0.56 8.04
C TYR A 473 -11.64 0.48 7.98
N ASP A 474 -12.32 1.57 8.34
CA ASP A 474 -13.76 1.72 8.18
C ASP A 474 -14.05 2.45 6.84
N PRO A 475 -14.58 1.74 5.83
CA PRO A 475 -14.85 2.32 4.52
C PRO A 475 -16.03 3.31 4.51
N GLU A 476 -16.92 3.28 5.52
CA GLU A 476 -18.06 4.20 5.60
C GLU A 476 -17.60 5.63 5.93
N ILE A 477 -16.61 5.73 6.83
CA ILE A 477 -16.00 7.00 7.24
C ILE A 477 -14.65 7.28 6.58
N GLY A 478 -14.10 6.33 5.84
CA GLY A 478 -12.91 6.48 5.02
C GLY A 478 -11.62 6.64 5.83
N ARG A 479 -11.50 5.93 6.96
CA ARG A 479 -10.35 6.09 7.88
C ARG A 479 -10.07 4.86 8.73
N PHE A 480 -8.91 4.81 9.37
CA PHE A 480 -8.58 3.76 10.33
C PHE A 480 -9.27 3.97 11.69
N ILE A 481 -9.56 2.87 12.39
CA ILE A 481 -10.22 2.89 13.70
C ILE A 481 -9.24 2.92 14.89
N THR A 482 -7.94 2.79 14.60
CA THR A 482 -6.83 2.90 15.57
C THR A 482 -5.79 3.90 15.07
N GLN A 483 -4.99 4.41 15.99
CA GLN A 483 -3.87 5.30 15.65
C GLN A 483 -2.78 4.56 14.87
N ASP A 484 -2.08 5.31 14.02
CA ASP A 484 -0.92 4.82 13.29
C ASP A 484 0.15 4.22 14.22
N PRO A 485 0.51 2.92 14.04
CA PRO A 485 1.54 2.28 14.85
C PRO A 485 2.91 2.95 14.76
N ILE A 486 3.25 3.55 13.61
CA ILE A 486 4.51 4.27 13.39
C ILE A 486 4.39 5.78 13.66
N ARG A 487 3.22 6.23 14.11
CA ARG A 487 2.94 7.57 14.64
C ARG A 487 3.17 8.66 13.60
N LEU A 488 3.83 9.75 14.01
CA LEU A 488 4.11 10.91 13.16
C LEU A 488 4.99 10.57 11.95
N SER A 489 5.66 9.42 11.95
CA SER A 489 6.35 8.92 10.75
C SER A 489 5.38 8.58 9.63
N GLY A 490 4.13 8.19 9.97
CA GLY A 490 3.07 7.92 9.01
C GLY A 490 2.21 9.14 8.65
N GLY A 491 2.37 10.25 9.37
CA GLY A 491 1.70 11.52 9.12
C GLY A 491 1.14 12.17 10.38
N ASP A 492 0.70 13.43 10.25
CA ASP A 492 0.21 14.21 11.38
C ASP A 492 -1.22 13.81 11.81
N ASN A 493 -2.00 13.22 10.89
CA ASN A 493 -3.31 12.64 11.19
C ASN A 493 -3.20 11.13 11.33
N LEU A 494 -3.18 10.66 12.57
CA LEU A 494 -2.90 9.27 12.93
C LEU A 494 -3.99 8.26 12.53
N TYR A 495 -5.14 8.72 12.04
CA TYR A 495 -6.25 7.87 11.60
C TYR A 495 -6.46 7.93 10.08
N LEU A 496 -5.74 8.78 9.36
CA LEU A 496 -5.94 8.98 7.93
C LEU A 496 -5.52 7.72 7.15
N TYR A 497 -6.33 7.32 6.17
CA TYR A 497 -5.92 6.31 5.19
C TYR A 497 -4.96 6.89 4.16
N ALA A 498 -5.43 7.87 3.39
CA ALA A 498 -4.63 8.57 2.39
C ALA A 498 -5.21 9.96 2.08
N PRO A 499 -4.43 10.89 1.47
CA PRO A 499 -4.94 12.20 1.04
C PRO A 499 -6.02 12.11 -0.03
N ASN A 500 -5.90 11.18 -0.98
CA ASN A 500 -6.95 10.82 -1.92
C ASN A 500 -6.88 9.32 -2.24
N PRO A 501 -8.02 8.63 -2.45
CA PRO A 501 -8.05 7.18 -2.63
C PRO A 501 -7.82 6.74 -4.09
N TYR A 502 -7.49 7.66 -5.01
CA TYR A 502 -7.36 7.37 -6.45
C TYR A 502 -5.93 7.44 -6.98
N GLY A 503 -5.00 7.97 -6.18
CA GLY A 503 -3.57 8.06 -6.48
C GLY A 503 -2.66 7.57 -5.35
N TRP A 504 -3.22 7.07 -4.24
CA TRP A 504 -2.47 6.63 -3.06
C TRP A 504 -2.95 5.28 -2.55
N VAL A 505 -2.04 4.53 -1.95
CA VAL A 505 -2.32 3.25 -1.28
C VAL A 505 -1.59 3.18 0.07
N ASP A 506 -2.14 2.45 1.03
CA ASP A 506 -1.47 2.10 2.30
C ASP A 506 -1.65 0.60 2.59
N PRO A 507 -0.85 -0.29 1.95
CA PRO A 507 -1.06 -1.74 2.09
C PRO A 507 -0.78 -2.32 3.47
N LEU A 508 -0.02 -1.60 4.28
CA LEU A 508 0.36 -2.05 5.62
C LEU A 508 -0.51 -1.40 6.71
N GLY A 509 -1.17 -0.29 6.42
CA GLY A 509 -1.79 0.53 7.45
C GLY A 509 -0.74 1.24 8.30
N TRP A 510 0.32 1.77 7.69
CA TRP A 510 1.39 2.52 8.39
C TRP A 510 1.58 3.93 7.86
N MET A 511 1.44 4.11 6.54
CA MET A 511 1.49 5.42 5.92
C MET A 511 1.02 5.27 4.48
N PRO A 512 0.35 6.27 3.91
CA PRO A 512 0.04 6.29 2.49
C PRO A 512 1.27 6.61 1.64
N TRP A 513 1.37 5.97 0.48
CA TRP A 513 2.43 6.15 -0.50
C TRP A 513 1.75 6.50 -1.80
N GLY A 514 2.28 7.50 -2.53
CA GLY A 514 1.77 7.81 -3.86
C GLY A 514 1.98 6.58 -4.73
N TRP A 515 0.91 6.08 -5.34
CA TRP A 515 1.01 4.93 -6.23
C TRP A 515 1.71 5.38 -7.51
N ASN A 516 2.93 4.89 -7.70
CA ASN A 516 3.71 5.13 -8.91
C ASN A 516 4.34 3.81 -9.36
N PRO A 517 3.58 2.97 -10.08
CA PRO A 517 4.01 1.62 -10.47
C PRO A 517 5.19 1.61 -11.44
N ASP A 518 5.46 2.75 -12.11
CA ASP A 518 6.42 2.85 -13.21
C ASP A 518 7.62 3.77 -12.92
N GLY A 519 7.86 4.06 -11.62
CA GLY A 519 9.10 4.66 -11.12
C GLY A 519 9.03 6.15 -10.74
N MET A 520 9.62 6.52 -9.60
CA MET A 520 9.71 7.91 -9.14
C MET A 520 10.85 8.65 -9.86
N GLY A 521 10.49 9.59 -10.73
CA GLY A 521 11.45 10.58 -11.23
C GLY A 521 12.12 11.33 -10.07
N HIS A 522 13.43 11.55 -10.17
CA HIS A 522 14.25 12.28 -9.22
C HIS A 522 14.56 13.68 -9.75
N HIS A 523 14.12 14.71 -9.02
CA HIS A 523 14.52 16.08 -9.30
C HIS A 523 15.96 16.29 -8.85
N MET A 524 16.85 16.49 -9.81
CA MET A 524 18.29 16.64 -9.56
C MET A 524 18.64 17.89 -8.73
N VAL A 525 17.74 18.87 -8.67
CA VAL A 525 17.80 20.01 -7.74
C VAL A 525 16.50 20.03 -6.93
N PRO A 526 16.54 20.08 -5.58
CA PRO A 526 15.32 20.07 -4.77
C PRO A 526 14.41 21.27 -5.04
N LEU A 527 13.17 20.99 -5.47
CA LEU A 527 12.22 22.01 -5.97
C LEU A 527 11.99 23.18 -5.01
N LYS A 528 11.73 22.89 -3.72
CA LYS A 528 11.45 23.94 -2.72
C LYS A 528 12.67 24.84 -2.48
N LYS A 529 13.87 24.26 -2.47
CA LYS A 529 15.13 25.01 -2.32
C LYS A 529 15.40 25.87 -3.55
N ALA A 530 15.20 25.32 -4.75
CA ALA A 530 15.33 26.06 -6.00
C ALA A 530 14.41 27.31 -6.00
N ASN A 531 13.13 27.14 -5.66
CA ASN A 531 12.18 28.26 -5.56
C ASN A 531 12.60 29.30 -4.50
N SER A 532 13.14 28.87 -3.35
CA SER A 532 13.55 29.81 -2.29
C SER A 532 14.70 30.74 -2.69
N VAL A 533 15.46 30.41 -3.72
CA VAL A 533 16.56 31.24 -4.25
C VAL A 533 16.32 31.72 -5.68
N GLY A 534 15.06 31.76 -6.12
CA GLY A 534 14.67 32.34 -7.40
C GLY A 534 14.95 31.48 -8.64
N LEU A 535 15.34 30.21 -8.48
CA LEU A 535 15.54 29.25 -9.57
C LEU A 535 14.21 28.61 -10.00
N ASN A 536 13.21 29.44 -10.34
CA ASN A 536 11.82 29.02 -10.54
C ASN A 536 11.63 27.95 -11.64
N GLU A 537 12.42 28.02 -12.72
CA GLU A 537 12.38 27.02 -13.81
C GLU A 537 12.89 25.63 -13.37
N LEU A 538 13.70 25.56 -12.32
CA LEU A 538 14.13 24.30 -11.69
C LEU A 538 13.22 23.87 -10.54
N GLY A 539 12.31 24.74 -10.11
CA GLY A 539 11.40 24.54 -8.99
C GLY A 539 10.01 24.04 -9.37
N THR A 540 9.80 23.65 -10.64
CA THR A 540 8.52 23.11 -11.11
C THR A 540 8.50 21.58 -11.07
N LYS A 541 7.37 20.99 -10.65
CA LYS A 541 7.20 19.54 -10.53
C LYS A 541 7.19 18.83 -11.89
N LEU A 542 6.62 19.44 -12.92
CA LEU A 542 6.40 18.76 -14.22
C LEU A 542 7.13 19.39 -15.40
N LYS A 543 7.55 20.66 -15.32
CA LYS A 543 8.20 21.34 -16.46
C LYS A 543 9.73 21.32 -16.38
N THR A 544 10.28 20.92 -15.23
CA THR A 544 11.72 20.73 -15.03
C THR A 544 12.13 19.34 -15.50
N PRO A 545 13.20 19.18 -16.30
CA PRO A 545 13.76 17.87 -16.59
C PRO A 545 14.07 17.09 -15.31
N THR A 546 13.61 15.86 -15.26
CA THR A 546 13.63 14.97 -14.09
C THR A 546 14.29 13.67 -14.50
N PHE A 547 15.12 13.11 -13.62
CA PHE A 547 15.88 11.89 -13.91
C PHE A 547 15.07 10.65 -13.52
N PHE A 548 14.87 9.74 -14.45
CA PHE A 548 14.13 8.50 -14.25
C PHE A 548 15.11 7.34 -14.33
N PRO A 549 15.42 6.66 -13.21
CA PRO A 549 16.25 5.45 -13.23
C PRO A 549 15.64 4.37 -14.13
N ILE A 550 16.46 3.75 -14.97
CA ILE A 550 16.08 2.66 -15.89
C ILE A 550 17.18 1.59 -15.85
N PRO A 551 16.89 0.38 -15.33
CA PRO A 551 15.62 0.00 -14.71
C PRO A 551 15.38 0.77 -13.41
N TYR A 552 14.11 0.94 -13.04
CA TYR A 552 13.78 1.45 -11.71
C TYR A 552 13.87 0.30 -10.70
N GLU A 553 14.76 0.41 -9.73
CA GLU A 553 14.83 -0.47 -8.57
C GLU A 553 14.41 0.29 -7.30
N LYS A 554 13.72 -0.41 -6.40
CA LYS A 554 13.32 0.14 -5.10
C LYS A 554 14.56 0.53 -4.30
N GLY A 555 14.64 1.78 -3.84
CA GLY A 555 15.79 2.30 -3.10
C GLY A 555 16.71 3.22 -3.91
N LEU A 556 16.66 3.19 -5.25
CA LEU A 556 17.51 4.06 -6.08
C LEU A 556 17.18 5.54 -5.88
N HIS A 557 15.91 5.86 -5.68
CA HIS A 557 15.47 7.22 -5.40
C HIS A 557 16.04 7.73 -4.07
N GLU A 558 16.04 6.89 -3.04
CA GLU A 558 16.65 7.16 -1.74
C GLU A 558 18.17 7.24 -1.80
N GLU A 559 18.80 6.44 -2.65
CA GLU A 559 20.23 6.47 -2.89
C GLU A 559 20.68 7.80 -3.52
N LEU A 560 19.94 8.29 -4.51
CA LEU A 560 20.13 9.63 -5.09
C LEU A 560 19.99 10.72 -4.01
N HIS A 561 18.98 10.61 -3.14
CA HIS A 561 18.84 11.52 -1.99
C HIS A 561 20.02 11.43 -1.02
N ARG A 562 20.53 10.22 -0.75
CA ARG A 562 21.67 10.00 0.15
C ARG A 562 22.95 10.61 -0.40
N ALA A 563 23.15 10.58 -1.72
CA ALA A 563 24.31 11.18 -2.37
C ALA A 563 24.36 12.70 -2.16
N ILE A 564 23.24 13.40 -2.32
CA ILE A 564 23.20 14.87 -2.26
C ILE A 564 23.05 15.43 -0.84
N ARG A 565 22.42 14.69 0.09
CA ARG A 565 22.12 15.14 1.46
C ARG A 565 23.30 15.72 2.25
N PRO A 566 24.53 15.18 2.19
CA PRO A 566 25.68 15.75 2.90
C PRO A 566 25.93 17.23 2.58
N ASP A 567 25.62 17.65 1.35
CA ASP A 567 25.89 19.03 0.89
C ASP A 567 24.68 19.95 1.00
N ILE A 568 23.46 19.43 0.81
CA ILE A 568 22.23 20.24 0.79
C ILE A 568 21.43 20.23 2.10
N GLY A 569 21.80 19.33 3.03
CA GLY A 569 21.08 19.10 4.28
C GLY A 569 19.69 18.48 4.08
N SER A 570 18.73 18.87 4.92
CA SER A 570 17.34 18.43 4.79
C SER A 570 16.78 18.81 3.41
N LEU A 571 16.15 17.85 2.73
CA LEU A 571 15.43 18.06 1.47
C LEU A 571 14.17 18.92 1.63
N LYS A 572 13.65 19.01 2.87
CA LYS A 572 12.54 19.89 3.24
C LYS A 572 13.08 21.21 3.80
N GLY A 573 12.46 22.32 3.41
CA GLY A 573 12.80 23.68 3.86
C GLY A 573 13.45 24.55 2.77
N GLU A 574 13.68 25.81 3.12
CA GLU A 574 14.33 26.79 2.25
C GLU A 574 15.86 26.60 2.23
N TRP A 575 16.51 27.18 1.22
CA TRP A 575 17.96 27.28 1.14
C TRP A 575 18.40 28.67 1.55
N THR A 576 19.37 28.74 2.47
CA THR A 576 19.79 30.00 3.10
C THR A 576 21.06 30.59 2.50
N LYS A 577 21.70 29.88 1.55
CA LYS A 577 22.91 30.34 0.84
C LYS A 577 22.55 30.79 -0.59
N SER A 578 23.55 31.12 -1.41
CA SER A 578 23.31 31.58 -2.78
C SER A 578 22.74 30.48 -3.70
N ALA A 579 22.16 30.92 -4.83
CA ALA A 579 21.67 30.03 -5.87
C ALA A 579 22.78 29.17 -6.49
N ASP A 580 23.97 29.76 -6.72
CA ASP A 580 25.12 29.03 -7.25
C ASP A 580 25.61 27.96 -6.28
N GLU A 581 25.64 28.25 -4.98
CA GLU A 581 25.99 27.26 -3.96
C GLU A 581 24.97 26.11 -3.87
N LEU A 582 23.68 26.37 -4.12
CA LEU A 582 22.66 25.32 -4.21
C LEU A 582 22.92 24.39 -5.40
N LEU A 583 23.20 24.97 -6.57
CA LEU A 583 23.49 24.21 -7.77
C LEU A 583 24.74 23.36 -7.57
N GLU A 584 25.83 23.95 -7.08
CA GLU A 584 27.07 23.22 -6.81
C GLU A 584 26.85 22.07 -5.82
N ALA A 585 26.16 22.32 -4.70
CA ALA A 585 25.85 21.32 -3.69
C ALA A 585 24.99 20.16 -4.25
N ALA A 586 24.01 20.46 -5.09
CA ALA A 586 23.13 19.45 -5.69
C ALA A 586 23.86 18.53 -6.70
N GLY A 587 24.93 19.02 -7.35
CA GLY A 587 25.69 18.27 -8.36
C GLY A 587 26.95 17.57 -7.84
N ARG A 588 27.41 17.87 -6.61
CA ARG A 588 28.75 17.52 -6.13
C ARG A 588 29.00 16.02 -6.07
N ASN A 589 28.14 15.27 -5.38
CA ASN A 589 28.37 13.85 -5.08
C ASN A 589 27.63 12.88 -6.01
N LEU A 590 27.04 13.34 -7.11
CA LEU A 590 26.28 12.46 -8.01
C LEU A 590 27.15 11.39 -8.69
N ASP A 591 28.47 11.57 -8.70
CA ASP A 591 29.43 10.55 -9.15
C ASP A 591 29.47 9.32 -8.22
N SER A 592 29.07 9.46 -6.95
CA SER A 592 29.03 8.33 -5.98
C SER A 592 27.94 7.30 -6.29
N VAL A 593 27.05 7.62 -7.23
CA VAL A 593 25.91 6.79 -7.66
C VAL A 593 25.93 6.56 -9.17
N ALA A 594 27.13 6.52 -9.76
CA ALA A 594 27.34 6.33 -11.19
C ALA A 594 26.89 4.95 -11.72
N HIS A 595 26.66 3.97 -10.84
CA HIS A 595 26.05 2.68 -11.19
C HIS A 595 24.58 2.81 -11.59
N ILE A 596 23.90 3.88 -11.16
CA ILE A 596 22.52 4.16 -11.56
C ILE A 596 22.54 4.67 -13.01
N ARG A 597 21.68 4.10 -13.85
CA ARG A 597 21.45 4.57 -15.23
C ARG A 597 20.01 5.01 -15.38
N GLY A 598 19.76 5.98 -16.24
CA GLY A 598 18.41 6.50 -16.45
C GLY A 598 18.32 7.57 -17.51
N ASP A 599 17.11 8.04 -17.74
CA ASP A 599 16.83 9.10 -18.70
C ASP A 599 16.49 10.41 -17.98
N LEU A 600 17.01 11.53 -18.48
CA LEU A 600 16.55 12.85 -18.08
C LEU A 600 15.44 13.28 -19.04
N ARG A 601 14.22 13.47 -18.54
CA ARG A 601 13.05 13.81 -19.35
C ARG A 601 12.22 14.92 -18.72
N ILE A 602 11.54 15.74 -19.52
CA ILE A 602 10.56 16.72 -19.00
C ILE A 602 9.24 15.99 -18.74
N PRO A 603 8.76 15.87 -17.49
CA PRO A 603 7.55 15.09 -17.19
C PRO A 603 6.32 15.58 -17.97
N ALA A 604 6.11 16.88 -18.09
CA ALA A 604 4.92 17.45 -18.72
C ALA A 604 4.80 17.14 -20.23
N THR A 605 5.92 16.90 -20.91
CA THR A 605 5.96 16.72 -22.38
C THR A 605 6.48 15.37 -22.83
N GLY A 606 7.15 14.62 -21.94
CA GLY A 606 7.88 13.39 -22.28
C GLY A 606 9.17 13.64 -23.07
N GLU A 607 9.55 14.90 -23.32
CA GLU A 607 10.76 15.24 -24.06
C GLU A 607 12.00 14.69 -23.35
N VAL A 608 12.75 13.83 -24.04
CA VAL A 608 13.99 13.25 -23.53
C VAL A 608 15.14 14.22 -23.79
N ILE A 609 15.72 14.73 -22.70
CA ILE A 609 16.87 15.65 -22.73
C ILE A 609 18.19 14.87 -22.77
N ALA A 610 18.26 13.74 -22.09
CA ALA A 610 19.40 12.82 -22.13
C ALA A 610 18.93 11.37 -21.91
N LYS A 611 19.50 10.43 -22.66
CA LYS A 611 19.07 9.01 -22.66
C LYS A 611 20.19 8.10 -22.15
N ASN A 612 19.85 7.17 -21.27
CA ASN A 612 20.74 6.19 -20.64
C ASN A 612 22.03 6.85 -20.16
N VAL A 613 21.91 7.77 -19.21
CA VAL A 613 23.00 8.57 -18.64
C VAL A 613 23.15 8.30 -17.15
N THR A 614 24.32 8.61 -16.59
CA THR A 614 24.49 8.60 -15.12
C THR A 614 23.76 9.77 -14.47
N PRO A 615 23.53 9.78 -13.14
CA PRO A 615 23.00 10.94 -12.43
C PRO A 615 23.86 12.20 -12.63
N LYS A 616 25.18 12.06 -12.71
CA LYS A 616 26.07 13.20 -12.98
C LYS A 616 25.87 13.79 -14.37
N ASP A 617 25.78 12.93 -15.37
CA ASP A 617 25.52 13.32 -16.75
C ASP A 617 24.13 13.95 -16.90
N ALA A 618 23.12 13.39 -16.22
CA ALA A 618 21.77 13.94 -16.15
C ALA A 618 21.75 15.33 -15.50
N TYR A 619 22.49 15.54 -14.41
CA TYR A 619 22.63 16.85 -13.80
C TYR A 619 23.28 17.85 -14.76
N SER A 620 24.32 17.44 -15.48
CA SER A 620 25.00 18.27 -16.47
C SER A 620 24.06 18.65 -17.63
N ALA A 621 23.26 17.71 -18.12
CA ALA A 621 22.24 17.93 -19.14
C ALA A 621 21.13 18.86 -18.64
N LEU A 622 20.70 18.73 -17.38
CA LEU A 622 19.75 19.65 -16.73
C LEU A 622 20.30 21.08 -16.67
N MET A 623 21.57 21.25 -16.31
CA MET A 623 22.21 22.58 -16.28
C MET A 623 22.31 23.19 -17.69
N GLY A 624 22.61 22.37 -18.70
CA GLY A 624 22.58 22.80 -20.10
C GLY A 624 21.19 23.24 -20.56
N TRP A 625 20.15 22.49 -20.18
CA TRP A 625 18.76 22.86 -20.43
C TRP A 625 18.37 24.16 -19.71
N TYR A 626 18.73 24.30 -18.44
CA TYR A 626 18.41 25.47 -17.62
C TYR A 626 19.02 26.76 -18.20
N LYS A 627 20.30 26.73 -18.59
CA LYS A 627 20.98 27.88 -19.24
C LYS A 627 20.29 28.32 -20.53
N LYS A 628 19.86 27.35 -21.37
CA LYS A 628 19.12 27.63 -22.60
C LYS A 628 17.75 28.24 -22.29
N LYS A 629 17.08 27.76 -21.24
CA LYS A 629 15.75 28.20 -20.85
C LYS A 629 15.74 29.63 -20.28
N THR A 630 16.78 30.02 -19.55
CA THR A 630 16.90 31.36 -18.95
C THR A 630 17.62 32.38 -19.84
N GLY A 631 18.02 31.99 -21.05
CA GLY A 631 18.65 32.89 -22.03
C GLY A 631 20.12 33.23 -21.75
N ASN A 632 20.82 32.42 -20.94
CA ASN A 632 22.21 32.70 -20.59
C ASN A 632 23.17 31.96 -21.53
N THR A 633 23.36 32.47 -22.75
CA THR A 633 24.35 31.97 -23.74
C THR A 633 25.54 32.93 -23.89
N ASN A 634 26.58 32.71 -23.07
CA ASN A 634 28.04 32.99 -23.17
C ASN A 634 28.63 34.29 -23.80
N GLY A 635 29.68 34.78 -23.12
CA GLY A 635 30.97 35.25 -23.68
C GLY A 635 31.95 35.49 -22.50
N GLY A 636 33.19 35.01 -22.43
CA GLY A 636 34.23 34.81 -23.45
C GLY A 636 35.30 35.91 -23.30
N CYS A 637 36.56 35.54 -23.01
CA CYS A 637 37.73 36.42 -22.83
C CYS A 637 37.79 37.70 -23.70
N LYS A 638 38.11 38.83 -23.05
CA LYS A 638 39.10 39.81 -23.48
C LYS A 638 39.76 40.44 -22.25
#